data_AF-A0A7S4UBH1-F1
#
_entry.id   AF-A0A7S4UBH1-F1
#
_cell.length_a   1.000
_cell.length_b   1.000
_cell.length_c   1.000
_cell.angle_alpha   90.00
_cell.angle_beta   90.00
_cell.angle_gamma   90.00
#
_symmetry.space_group_name_H-M   'P 1'
#
loop_
_entity.id
_entity.type
_entity.pdbx_description
1 polymer ?
#
loop_
_entity_poly.entity_id
_entity_poly.type
_entity_poly.pdbx_seq_one_letter_code
_entity_poly.pdbx_strand_id
1 'polypeptide(L)'
;GPARGLEGQARPRSWRGHVRHPWRQTPHGPHHPQRSGEASVVARPMKGGEPQELEHSAPPLHWARCLASQQEAEEQLTAAAASVRQLLARHFPALLVGSGCLGPALLIAGISIGAASNRWGFLLGGALALACLGQFVATWDAWRGTALGLTLLELSSTSRSEEIRRHLGEYHGGARTRLAAVQPLELEAKGEEVGDCLAGAYTSLADALFSKLALALQWSPLLVTATAGGAAAIAGVVEGVPVSLFVLATVLAGIAFLVTAYGICVLRCKVWPLLARTLQRRLPTGEEEETAEAAPPGRPRQKWGPGPPPPTLVDVHASTLRRRLGGTPARQAAAREHLRAAATSKEHGAMPRALEEAWYAGIDEQELTDTMKARLQAATGLRDVEFIRSSIKECCRCGMPQKNLLGAVAEQQRLEQMLAELSRVTARRDLKALNEKLDECVSAGIPEKDLREAVLAKAWIEQLLHRLRAAVSSRDIASIDGGLDECKAASLPEHNLAEAMDVRRRLDDQLGRLRAAVNSLDLAALNTVMEECRSAGVPERYLRDAETAKRRVEGMMLRLDEATKRKNLAALRSTIDSCRDAGLPEPALKDAVAVKAQVEKLQGELSSTVRAKDLRLLRMSIGTCQAAGLPEADLVEAQRTKAHIEQLHAKLEAALQQRELEALRGAIQECQVAGLPAGDLVEAHQTQARLERALANLRAGIDLRDSELLRSALEEARSAGLPEPALREAMARQAVVQRLMVGLQAAMDRHDVEILRPALQEAREGQLPERHIRIAEEELARLEGLRSSLHAAARSLDPDALAMALDNAQAAGLPERDLHEALVARGRVEQMLAKLCAGVDCLDLAVLRAALEECRTAGLPERVLEDAVAARRRAEKLLARLGVAVQLLDLEVLSAALEECRAVGLPPRELREAEAARGGLERLLARLRGAVEGKQPAAVRAALCGCAVDLLRTAVEQCRAAGVPADELEAAMRERASSAPGGPEERERELRRLRQLLEDAESDQRRAAYSEAVAMLHESIRTGAEPPPRFEELVNELIVHQVL
;
A
#
# COMPACT_ATOMS: atom_id res chain seq x y z
N GLY A 1 34.66 -12.16 -5.30
CA GLY A 1 34.50 -13.32 -6.21
C GLY A 1 35.75 -14.18 -6.14
N PRO A 2 35.75 -15.42 -6.66
CA PRO A 2 34.71 -16.05 -7.49
C PRO A 2 34.22 -17.41 -6.91
N ALA A 3 32.96 -17.79 -7.20
CA ALA A 3 32.57 -18.93 -8.06
C ALA A 3 32.74 -20.31 -7.39
N ARG A 4 31.83 -21.29 -7.44
CA ARG A 4 30.75 -21.71 -8.35
C ARG A 4 30.06 -22.91 -7.66
N GLY A 5 28.84 -23.30 -8.05
CA GLY A 5 28.41 -24.69 -7.85
C GLY A 5 26.91 -24.93 -7.79
N LEU A 6 26.37 -25.46 -8.88
CA LEU A 6 24.98 -25.80 -9.16
C LEU A 6 24.48 -27.11 -8.50
N GLU A 7 23.16 -27.27 -8.54
CA GLU A 7 22.36 -28.49 -8.74
C GLU A 7 21.97 -29.42 -7.56
N GLY A 8 20.68 -29.79 -7.54
CA GLY A 8 20.23 -31.08 -6.99
C GLY A 8 18.91 -31.07 -6.21
N GLN A 9 17.78 -31.24 -6.90
CA GLN A 9 16.48 -31.57 -6.30
C GLN A 9 16.47 -32.99 -5.69
N ALA A 10 15.85 -33.17 -4.52
CA ALA A 10 15.01 -34.33 -4.20
C ALA A 10 14.22 -34.13 -2.89
N ARG A 11 12.89 -34.30 -2.94
CA ARG A 11 12.05 -34.60 -1.77
C ARG A 11 12.15 -36.11 -1.46
N PRO A 12 11.94 -36.54 -0.19
CA PRO A 12 10.64 -37.12 0.10
C PRO A 12 10.06 -36.75 1.48
N ARG A 13 8.76 -37.03 1.57
CA ARG A 13 7.82 -36.85 2.68
C ARG A 13 8.28 -37.57 3.96
N SER A 14 8.17 -36.90 5.11
CA SER A 14 8.13 -37.53 6.42
C SER A 14 6.75 -38.14 6.68
N TRP A 15 6.72 -39.44 7.01
CA TRP A 15 5.61 -40.10 7.67
C TRP A 15 5.76 -39.94 9.19
N ARG A 16 4.61 -39.81 9.86
CA ARG A 16 4.46 -39.86 11.31
C ARG A 16 4.97 -41.19 11.85
N GLY A 17 5.61 -41.12 13.02
CA GLY A 17 6.09 -42.29 13.73
C GLY A 17 5.00 -43.14 14.37
N HIS A 18 5.36 -44.38 14.69
CA HIS A 18 5.00 -45.04 15.95
C HIS A 18 5.94 -46.24 16.22
N VAL A 19 6.67 -46.11 17.33
CA VAL A 19 7.01 -47.09 18.37
C VAL A 19 6.75 -48.59 18.08
N ARG A 20 7.80 -49.43 18.14
CA ARG A 20 8.00 -50.58 19.08
C ARG A 20 9.21 -51.47 18.69
N HIS A 21 9.99 -51.86 19.72
CA HIS A 21 11.08 -52.86 19.74
C HIS A 21 10.54 -54.33 19.72
N PRO A 22 11.34 -55.42 19.96
CA PRO A 22 12.57 -55.92 19.31
C PRO A 22 12.50 -57.46 18.96
N TRP A 23 13.58 -58.04 18.38
CA TRP A 23 14.08 -59.45 18.42
C TRP A 23 14.21 -60.30 17.12
N ARG A 24 15.37 -61.01 17.09
CA ARG A 24 15.78 -62.31 16.47
C ARG A 24 16.42 -62.41 15.06
N GLN A 25 17.74 -62.66 15.09
CA GLN A 25 18.49 -63.84 14.58
C GLN A 25 18.25 -64.37 13.14
N THR A 26 19.26 -64.18 12.26
CA THR A 26 20.06 -65.13 11.39
C THR A 26 19.47 -66.48 10.91
N PRO A 27 20.02 -67.24 9.90
CA PRO A 27 21.20 -67.05 9.00
C PRO A 27 21.06 -67.60 7.52
N HIS A 28 22.19 -67.57 6.76
CA HIS A 28 22.59 -68.35 5.55
C HIS A 28 21.87 -68.02 4.21
N GLY A 29 22.53 -67.59 3.10
CA GLY A 29 23.63 -68.19 2.32
C GLY A 29 23.04 -69.01 1.13
N PRO A 30 23.72 -69.32 0.00
CA PRO A 30 24.94 -68.77 -0.62
C PRO A 30 24.95 -68.73 -2.20
N HIS A 31 26.08 -68.30 -2.78
CA HIS A 31 26.70 -68.68 -4.09
C HIS A 31 26.12 -68.29 -5.49
N HIS A 32 26.88 -67.42 -6.19
CA HIS A 32 27.55 -67.53 -7.53
C HIS A 32 26.82 -68.14 -8.78
N PRO A 33 27.33 -67.98 -10.03
CA PRO A 33 28.28 -67.01 -10.61
C PRO A 33 27.89 -66.46 -12.03
N GLN A 34 28.72 -65.53 -12.52
CA GLN A 34 29.13 -65.27 -13.92
C GLN A 34 28.21 -65.65 -15.09
N ARG A 35 27.93 -64.67 -15.96
CA ARG A 35 28.01 -64.87 -17.42
C ARG A 35 28.37 -63.58 -18.16
N SER A 36 29.48 -63.70 -18.89
CA SER A 36 29.91 -62.91 -20.03
C SER A 36 28.84 -62.81 -21.12
N GLY A 37 28.75 -61.65 -21.77
CA GLY A 37 27.97 -61.47 -22.98
C GLY A 37 28.28 -60.13 -23.64
N GLU A 38 29.23 -60.15 -24.57
CA GLU A 38 29.37 -59.14 -25.61
C GLU A 38 28.06 -59.02 -26.39
N ALA A 39 27.56 -57.81 -26.60
CA ALA A 39 26.62 -57.52 -27.69
C ALA A 39 26.73 -56.06 -28.13
N SER A 40 26.89 -55.94 -29.44
CA SER A 40 27.04 -54.77 -30.29
C SER A 40 25.90 -53.75 -30.21
N VAL A 41 26.30 -52.48 -30.31
CA VAL A 41 25.78 -51.44 -31.21
C VAL A 41 24.33 -51.63 -31.70
N VAL A 42 23.40 -50.86 -31.13
CA VAL A 42 22.30 -50.19 -31.87
C VAL A 42 22.07 -48.83 -31.23
N ALA A 43 22.58 -47.78 -31.87
CA ALA A 43 22.26 -46.40 -31.56
C ALA A 43 20.78 -46.13 -31.83
N ARG A 44 20.00 -45.84 -30.79
CA ARG A 44 18.66 -45.28 -30.93
C ARG A 44 18.78 -43.77 -31.22
N PRO A 45 18.14 -43.23 -32.26
CA PRO A 45 18.06 -41.79 -32.45
C PRO A 45 17.19 -41.20 -31.33
N MET A 46 17.71 -40.21 -30.62
CA MET A 46 16.92 -39.39 -29.72
C MET A 46 15.83 -38.70 -30.56
N LYS A 47 14.57 -39.07 -30.31
CA LYS A 47 13.42 -38.31 -30.77
C LYS A 47 13.60 -36.86 -30.29
N GLY A 48 13.58 -35.93 -31.23
CA GLY A 48 13.62 -34.50 -30.95
C GLY A 48 12.59 -34.15 -29.88
N GLY A 49 13.05 -33.51 -28.81
CA GLY A 49 12.17 -32.92 -27.83
C GLY A 49 11.27 -31.93 -28.53
N GLU A 50 9.96 -32.10 -28.37
CA GLU A 50 8.99 -31.08 -28.70
C GLU A 50 9.43 -29.75 -28.03
N PRO A 51 9.39 -28.62 -28.75
CA PRO A 51 9.72 -27.34 -28.16
C PRO A 51 8.81 -27.16 -26.95
N GLN A 52 9.40 -26.97 -25.76
CA GLN A 52 8.65 -26.57 -24.57
C GLN A 52 7.81 -25.35 -24.95
N GLU A 53 6.50 -25.56 -25.05
CA GLU A 53 5.54 -24.52 -25.34
C GLU A 53 5.74 -23.41 -24.30
N LEU A 54 5.99 -22.21 -24.79
CA LEU A 54 5.96 -20.96 -24.04
C LEU A 54 4.51 -20.68 -23.59
N GLU A 55 3.93 -21.54 -22.76
CA GLU A 55 2.56 -21.44 -22.22
C GLU A 55 2.43 -20.38 -21.11
N HIS A 56 3.38 -19.46 -21.00
CA HIS A 56 3.35 -18.40 -19.98
C HIS A 56 3.26 -17.05 -20.67
N SER A 57 2.11 -16.83 -21.32
CA SER A 57 1.73 -15.51 -21.84
C SER A 57 1.56 -14.55 -20.67
N ALA A 58 2.41 -13.52 -20.62
CA ALA A 58 2.11 -12.36 -19.80
C ALA A 58 0.79 -11.75 -20.31
N PRO A 59 -0.12 -11.32 -19.42
CA PRO A 59 -1.37 -10.72 -19.86
C PRO A 59 -1.06 -9.52 -20.76
N PRO A 60 -1.65 -9.41 -21.97
CA PRO A 60 -1.44 -8.28 -22.84
C PRO A 60 -1.78 -6.98 -22.13
N LEU A 61 -1.02 -5.92 -22.42
CA LEU A 61 -1.26 -4.58 -21.89
C LEU A 61 -2.72 -4.16 -22.12
N HIS A 62 -3.22 -3.39 -21.16
CA HIS A 62 -4.59 -2.91 -21.00
C HIS A 62 -5.30 -2.51 -22.32
N TRP A 63 -4.60 -1.78 -23.20
CA TRP A 63 -5.18 -1.23 -24.43
C TRP A 63 -5.50 -2.27 -25.52
N ALA A 64 -4.73 -3.36 -25.64
CA ALA A 64 -5.01 -4.41 -26.63
C ALA A 64 -6.30 -5.18 -26.29
N ARG A 65 -6.60 -5.32 -24.99
CA ARG A 65 -7.85 -5.92 -24.49
C ARG A 65 -9.04 -4.95 -24.64
N CYS A 66 -8.81 -3.63 -24.56
CA CYS A 66 -9.85 -2.63 -24.76
C CYS A 66 -10.49 -2.72 -26.15
N LEU A 67 -9.74 -3.07 -27.20
CA LEU A 67 -10.25 -3.13 -28.58
C LEU A 67 -11.39 -4.15 -28.77
N ALA A 68 -11.18 -5.39 -28.33
CA ALA A 68 -12.15 -6.46 -28.52
C ALA A 68 -13.41 -6.26 -27.67
N SER A 69 -13.28 -5.57 -26.53
CA SER A 69 -14.36 -5.28 -25.59
C SER A 69 -15.01 -3.90 -25.81
N GLN A 70 -14.51 -3.11 -26.75
CA GLN A 70 -14.94 -1.73 -26.94
C GLN A 70 -16.42 -1.64 -27.33
N GLN A 71 -16.83 -2.41 -28.35
CA GLN A 71 -18.20 -2.36 -28.85
C GLN A 71 -19.19 -2.88 -27.81
N GLU A 72 -18.82 -3.97 -27.11
CA GLU A 72 -19.64 -4.51 -26.02
C GLU A 72 -19.78 -3.50 -24.87
N ALA A 73 -18.70 -2.80 -24.52
CA ALA A 73 -18.74 -1.77 -23.48
C ALA A 73 -19.61 -0.57 -23.88
N GLU A 74 -19.50 -0.10 -25.13
CA GLU A 74 -20.36 0.95 -25.67
C GLU A 74 -21.84 0.54 -25.68
N GLU A 75 -22.17 -0.66 -26.15
CA GLU A 75 -23.55 -1.17 -26.17
C GLU A 75 -24.12 -1.35 -24.75
N GLN A 76 -23.32 -1.85 -23.79
CA GLN A 76 -23.78 -2.04 -22.40
C GLN A 76 -23.96 -0.71 -21.66
N LEU A 77 -23.06 0.26 -21.85
CA LEU A 77 -23.16 1.58 -21.22
C LEU A 77 -24.30 2.40 -21.81
N THR A 78 -24.49 2.38 -23.14
CA THR A 78 -25.62 3.06 -23.79
C THR A 78 -26.96 2.43 -23.40
N ALA A 79 -27.05 1.10 -23.33
CA ALA A 79 -28.25 0.41 -22.86
C ALA A 79 -28.57 0.73 -21.38
N ALA A 80 -27.55 0.80 -20.53
CA ALA A 80 -27.72 1.20 -19.14
C ALA A 80 -28.13 2.67 -19.02
N ALA A 81 -27.51 3.57 -19.78
CA ALA A 81 -27.87 4.99 -19.81
C ALA A 81 -29.31 5.20 -20.27
N ALA A 82 -29.73 4.50 -21.33
CA ALA A 82 -31.10 4.50 -21.83
C ALA A 82 -32.10 3.97 -20.77
N SER A 83 -31.75 2.89 -20.07
CA SER A 83 -32.58 2.31 -19.00
C SER A 83 -32.74 3.26 -17.82
N VAL A 84 -31.65 3.91 -17.38
CA VAL A 84 -31.70 4.93 -16.32
C VAL A 84 -32.51 6.13 -16.80
N ARG A 85 -32.30 6.61 -18.03
CA ARG A 85 -33.08 7.72 -18.60
C ARG A 85 -34.57 7.41 -18.67
N GLN A 86 -34.96 6.20 -19.06
CA GLN A 86 -36.35 5.77 -19.09
C GLN A 86 -36.96 5.76 -17.67
N LEU A 87 -36.20 5.30 -16.67
CA LEU A 87 -36.62 5.35 -15.26
C LEU A 87 -36.78 6.80 -14.77
N LEU A 88 -35.83 7.68 -15.10
CA LEU A 88 -35.89 9.09 -14.72
C LEU A 88 -37.06 9.80 -15.40
N ALA A 89 -37.24 9.61 -16.71
CA ALA A 89 -38.35 10.17 -17.48
C ALA A 89 -39.72 9.73 -16.95
N ARG A 90 -39.82 8.52 -16.37
CA ARG A 90 -41.06 8.03 -15.79
C ARG A 90 -41.36 8.63 -14.40
N HIS A 91 -40.35 8.88 -13.58
CA HIS A 91 -40.54 9.22 -12.17
C HIS A 91 -40.33 10.70 -11.84
N PHE A 92 -39.37 11.36 -12.49
CA PHE A 92 -39.04 12.75 -12.20
C PHE A 92 -40.13 13.75 -12.60
N PRO A 93 -40.80 13.64 -13.76
CA PRO A 93 -41.90 14.55 -14.09
C PRO A 93 -43.05 14.46 -13.09
N ALA A 94 -43.39 13.27 -12.61
CA ALA A 94 -44.41 13.09 -11.58
C ALA A 94 -44.01 13.75 -10.25
N LEU A 95 -42.73 13.66 -9.87
CA LEU A 95 -42.20 14.32 -8.67
C LEU A 95 -42.14 15.85 -8.81
N LEU A 96 -41.74 16.35 -9.99
CA LEU A 96 -41.66 17.78 -10.29
C LEU A 96 -43.05 18.42 -10.37
N VAL A 97 -43.98 17.79 -11.09
CA VAL A 97 -45.38 18.24 -11.17
C VAL A 97 -46.05 18.12 -9.79
N GLY A 98 -45.80 17.01 -9.09
CA GLY A 98 -46.29 16.79 -7.73
C GLY A 98 -45.84 17.91 -6.79
N SER A 99 -44.54 18.11 -6.60
CA SER A 99 -43.99 19.17 -5.73
C SER A 99 -44.36 20.58 -6.20
N GLY A 100 -44.37 20.82 -7.51
CA GLY A 100 -44.72 22.11 -8.13
C GLY A 100 -46.19 22.50 -7.98
N CYS A 101 -47.12 21.54 -7.94
CA CYS A 101 -48.54 21.79 -7.68
C CYS A 101 -48.87 21.78 -6.19
N LEU A 102 -48.22 20.91 -5.40
CA LEU A 102 -48.47 20.76 -3.97
C LEU A 102 -48.04 22.01 -3.20
N GLY A 103 -46.90 22.61 -3.53
CA GLY A 103 -46.42 23.84 -2.88
C GLY A 103 -47.42 25.00 -2.93
N PRO A 104 -47.89 25.43 -4.12
CA PRO A 104 -48.92 26.44 -4.26
C PRO A 104 -50.26 26.05 -3.63
N ALA A 105 -50.68 24.78 -3.74
CA ALA A 105 -51.92 24.31 -3.11
C ALA A 105 -51.85 24.41 -1.58
N LEU A 106 -50.70 24.06 -0.97
CA LEU A 106 -50.45 24.21 0.46
C LEU A 106 -50.36 25.67 0.90
N LEU A 107 -49.81 26.53 0.05
CA LEU A 107 -49.79 27.97 0.30
C LEU A 107 -51.21 28.54 0.29
N ILE A 108 -52.03 28.20 -0.71
CA ILE A 108 -53.43 28.63 -0.82
C ILE A 108 -54.25 28.08 0.36
N ALA A 109 -54.06 26.81 0.72
CA ALA A 109 -54.71 26.22 1.90
C ALA A 109 -54.26 26.90 3.21
N GLY A 110 -52.98 27.24 3.34
CA GLY A 110 -52.45 27.99 4.46
C GLY A 110 -53.04 29.40 4.57
N ILE A 111 -53.19 30.08 3.43
CA ILE A 111 -53.81 31.42 3.35
C ILE A 111 -55.30 31.35 3.68
N SER A 112 -56.04 30.39 3.14
CA SER A 112 -57.49 30.26 3.37
C SER A 112 -57.79 29.91 4.83
N ILE A 113 -57.00 29.01 5.44
CA ILE A 113 -57.16 28.65 6.85
C ILE A 113 -56.68 29.81 7.76
N GLY A 114 -55.60 30.47 7.36
CA GLY A 114 -55.08 31.67 8.02
C GLY A 114 -56.10 32.80 8.06
N ALA A 115 -56.84 33.02 6.97
CA ALA A 115 -57.89 34.02 6.87
C ALA A 115 -59.15 33.65 7.66
N ALA A 116 -59.46 32.36 7.80
CA ALA A 116 -60.69 31.90 8.42
C ALA A 116 -60.65 31.79 9.95
N SER A 117 -59.50 31.47 10.57
CA SER A 117 -59.52 31.12 12.00
C SER A 117 -58.24 31.34 12.82
N ASN A 118 -57.03 31.34 12.24
CA ASN A 118 -55.81 31.41 13.07
C ASN A 118 -54.53 31.83 12.32
N ARG A 119 -53.73 32.74 12.90
CA ARG A 119 -52.46 33.24 12.29
C ARG A 119 -51.43 32.13 12.01
N TRP A 120 -51.52 31.01 12.74
CA TRP A 120 -50.66 29.84 12.55
C TRP A 120 -50.84 29.16 11.19
N GLY A 121 -52.00 29.29 10.54
CA GLY A 121 -52.23 28.77 9.20
C GLY A 121 -51.28 29.35 8.14
N PHE A 122 -50.94 30.64 8.25
CA PHE A 122 -50.00 31.29 7.33
C PHE A 122 -48.56 30.77 7.52
N LEU A 123 -48.12 30.58 8.76
CA LEU A 123 -46.77 30.11 9.08
C LEU A 123 -46.58 28.64 8.67
N LEU A 124 -47.53 27.77 9.03
CA LEU A 124 -47.46 26.35 8.65
C LEU A 124 -47.56 26.19 7.12
N GLY A 125 -48.54 26.83 6.49
CA GLY A 125 -48.71 26.74 5.03
C GLY A 125 -47.51 27.29 4.26
N GLY A 126 -46.94 28.41 4.72
CA GLY A 126 -45.73 29.01 4.14
C GLY A 126 -44.49 28.11 4.29
N ALA A 127 -44.27 27.54 5.47
CA ALA A 127 -43.15 26.63 5.72
C ALA A 127 -43.24 25.36 4.86
N LEU A 128 -44.43 24.77 4.76
CA LEU A 128 -44.66 23.58 3.92
C LEU A 128 -44.52 23.91 2.43
N ALA A 129 -44.98 25.07 1.98
CA ALA A 129 -44.81 25.53 0.61
C ALA A 129 -43.32 25.74 0.25
N LEU A 130 -42.53 26.35 1.15
CA LEU A 130 -41.09 26.52 0.97
C LEU A 130 -40.34 25.17 0.96
N ALA A 131 -40.74 24.23 1.81
CA ALA A 131 -40.17 22.87 1.80
C ALA A 131 -40.45 22.17 0.46
N CYS A 132 -41.67 22.29 -0.08
CA CYS A 132 -42.01 21.75 -1.40
C CYS A 132 -41.23 22.44 -2.54
N LEU A 133 -41.01 23.75 -2.45
CA LEU A 133 -40.19 24.49 -3.42
C LEU A 133 -38.72 24.05 -3.37
N GLY A 134 -38.17 23.87 -2.17
CA GLY A 134 -36.82 23.32 -1.98
C GLY A 134 -36.69 21.92 -2.57
N GLN A 135 -37.70 21.07 -2.35
CA GLN A 135 -37.78 19.74 -2.99
C GLN A 135 -37.78 19.84 -4.51
N PHE A 136 -38.58 20.76 -5.07
CA PHE A 136 -38.66 20.99 -6.51
C PHE A 136 -37.29 21.39 -7.09
N VAL A 137 -36.62 22.37 -6.49
CA VAL A 137 -35.29 22.85 -6.95
C VAL A 137 -34.24 21.74 -6.86
N ALA A 138 -34.19 21.00 -5.75
CA ALA A 138 -33.25 19.89 -5.57
C ALA A 138 -33.50 18.76 -6.58
N THR A 139 -34.77 18.43 -6.84
CA THR A 139 -35.17 17.41 -7.83
C THR A 139 -34.82 17.86 -9.25
N TRP A 140 -35.02 19.15 -9.56
CA TRP A 140 -34.67 19.74 -10.85
C TRP A 140 -33.15 19.75 -11.09
N ASP A 141 -32.35 20.17 -10.12
CA ASP A 141 -30.88 20.18 -10.23
C ASP A 141 -30.33 18.76 -10.40
N ALA A 142 -30.83 17.81 -9.61
CA ALA A 142 -30.46 16.41 -9.75
C ALA A 142 -30.86 15.83 -11.11
N TRP A 143 -32.03 16.17 -11.63
CA TRP A 143 -32.46 15.75 -12.96
C TRP A 143 -31.53 16.29 -14.05
N ARG A 144 -31.18 17.57 -13.99
CA ARG A 144 -30.25 18.19 -14.95
C ARG A 144 -28.85 17.57 -14.86
N GLY A 145 -28.31 17.40 -13.65
CA GLY A 145 -26.99 16.80 -13.44
C GLY A 145 -26.92 15.35 -13.89
N THR A 146 -27.97 14.57 -13.63
CA THR A 146 -28.06 13.17 -14.06
C THR A 146 -28.25 13.06 -15.57
N ALA A 147 -29.05 13.93 -16.19
CA ALA A 147 -29.17 13.99 -17.65
C ALA A 147 -27.81 14.23 -18.32
N LEU A 148 -27.02 15.19 -17.82
CA LEU A 148 -25.67 15.47 -18.31
C LEU A 148 -24.70 14.30 -18.10
N GLY A 149 -24.75 13.64 -16.93
CA GLY A 149 -23.93 12.46 -16.68
C GLY A 149 -24.31 11.29 -17.60
N LEU A 150 -25.60 11.11 -17.91
CA LEU A 150 -26.06 10.09 -18.84
C LEU A 150 -25.66 10.39 -20.29
N THR A 151 -25.63 11.66 -20.71
CA THR A 151 -25.12 12.01 -22.05
C THR A 151 -23.64 11.67 -22.21
N LEU A 152 -22.84 11.73 -21.14
CA LEU A 152 -21.45 11.24 -21.20
C LEU A 152 -21.37 9.72 -21.41
N LEU A 153 -22.28 8.94 -20.80
CA LEU A 153 -22.34 7.48 -21.02
C LEU A 153 -22.85 7.09 -22.42
N GLU A 154 -23.45 8.03 -23.15
CA GLU A 154 -23.97 7.83 -24.49
C GLU A 154 -23.02 8.28 -25.60
N LEU A 155 -21.95 8.99 -25.24
CA LEU A 155 -20.88 9.26 -26.18
C LEU A 155 -20.40 7.93 -26.72
N SER A 156 -20.31 7.80 -28.04
CA SER A 156 -19.81 6.59 -28.67
C SER A 156 -18.46 6.86 -29.29
N SER A 157 -17.77 5.81 -29.71
CA SER A 157 -16.58 5.98 -30.55
C SER A 157 -16.87 6.64 -31.89
N THR A 158 -18.14 6.81 -32.28
CA THR A 158 -18.55 7.52 -33.50
C THR A 158 -18.82 9.00 -33.27
N SER A 159 -18.93 9.45 -32.02
CA SER A 159 -19.16 10.85 -31.67
C SER A 159 -17.98 11.73 -32.11
N ARG A 160 -18.28 12.93 -32.64
CA ARG A 160 -17.23 13.85 -33.10
C ARG A 160 -16.43 14.37 -31.90
N SER A 161 -15.12 14.60 -32.07
CA SER A 161 -14.28 15.11 -30.97
C SER A 161 -14.78 16.44 -30.39
N GLU A 162 -15.40 17.29 -31.20
CA GLU A 162 -16.05 18.53 -30.75
C GLU A 162 -17.26 18.27 -29.85
N GLU A 163 -18.06 17.25 -30.16
CA GLU A 163 -19.24 16.85 -29.39
C GLU A 163 -18.82 16.27 -28.03
N ILE A 164 -17.77 15.45 -27.99
CA ILE A 164 -17.18 14.95 -26.75
C ILE A 164 -16.68 16.11 -25.87
N ARG A 165 -15.94 17.07 -26.46
CA ARG A 165 -15.46 18.26 -25.72
C ARG A 165 -16.61 19.13 -25.22
N ARG A 166 -17.66 19.33 -26.03
CA ARG A 166 -18.84 20.09 -25.66
C ARG A 166 -19.55 19.46 -24.46
N HIS A 167 -19.83 18.16 -24.51
CA HIS A 167 -20.50 17.47 -23.41
C HIS A 167 -19.66 17.39 -22.14
N LEU A 168 -18.33 17.22 -22.26
CA LEU A 168 -17.42 17.34 -21.12
C LEU A 168 -17.42 18.74 -20.50
N GLY A 169 -17.43 19.78 -21.33
CA GLY A 169 -17.52 21.17 -20.89
C GLY A 169 -18.84 21.48 -20.21
N GLU A 170 -19.96 21.02 -20.77
CA GLU A 170 -21.31 21.16 -20.19
C GLU A 170 -21.43 20.41 -18.85
N TYR A 171 -20.86 19.20 -18.74
CA TYR A 171 -20.83 18.43 -17.49
C TYR A 171 -20.00 19.13 -16.40
N HIS A 172 -18.79 19.59 -16.72
CA HIS A 172 -17.93 20.28 -15.74
C HIS A 172 -18.48 21.65 -15.35
N GLY A 173 -19.03 22.41 -16.30
CA GLY A 173 -19.66 23.70 -16.05
C GLY A 173 -20.92 23.59 -15.19
N GLY A 174 -21.68 22.50 -15.34
CA GLY A 174 -22.86 22.21 -14.50
C GLY A 174 -22.51 21.69 -13.10
N ALA A 175 -21.45 20.88 -12.95
CA ALA A 175 -21.09 20.27 -11.67
C ALA A 175 -20.28 21.20 -10.74
N ARG A 176 -19.60 22.23 -11.27
CA ARG A 176 -18.74 23.14 -10.49
C ARG A 176 -19.05 24.62 -10.75
N THR A 177 -20.10 25.13 -10.13
CA THR A 177 -20.36 26.58 -10.04
C THR A 177 -19.34 27.35 -9.17
N ARG A 178 -18.27 26.72 -8.66
CA ARG A 178 -17.23 27.35 -7.82
C ARG A 178 -15.85 27.52 -8.47
N LEU A 179 -15.64 27.12 -9.73
CA LEU A 179 -14.33 27.16 -10.40
C LEU A 179 -14.37 27.96 -11.72
N ALA A 180 -15.06 29.11 -11.70
CA ALA A 180 -15.23 30.00 -12.85
C ALA A 180 -13.95 30.79 -13.24
N ALA A 181 -12.74 30.25 -13.01
CA ALA A 181 -11.48 30.95 -13.24
C ALA A 181 -10.53 30.31 -14.26
N VAL A 182 -10.86 29.14 -14.84
CA VAL A 182 -10.06 28.56 -15.93
C VAL A 182 -10.73 28.90 -17.25
N GLN A 183 -10.12 29.83 -17.99
CA GLN A 183 -10.64 30.26 -19.29
C GLN A 183 -10.62 29.09 -20.29
N PRO A 184 -11.69 28.89 -21.07
CA PRO A 184 -11.78 27.81 -22.06
C PRO A 184 -10.72 27.87 -23.18
N LEU A 185 -10.00 29.01 -23.31
CA LEU A 185 -8.94 29.22 -24.31
C LEU A 185 -7.57 28.63 -23.92
N GLU A 186 -7.30 28.36 -22.64
CA GLU A 186 -6.01 27.74 -22.23
C GLU A 186 -6.00 26.21 -22.36
N LEU A 187 -7.18 25.56 -22.33
CA LEU A 187 -7.28 24.11 -22.51
C LEU A 187 -6.92 23.64 -23.93
N GLU A 188 -6.89 24.52 -24.93
CA GLU A 188 -6.47 24.15 -26.29
C GLU A 188 -4.95 23.95 -26.41
N ALA A 189 -4.14 24.59 -25.55
CA ALA A 189 -2.68 24.55 -25.64
C ALA A 189 -2.05 23.27 -25.07
N LYS A 190 -2.78 22.52 -24.24
CA LYS A 190 -2.27 21.30 -23.57
C LYS A 190 -3.25 20.14 -23.73
N GLY A 191 -3.21 19.50 -24.90
CA GLY A 191 -4.04 18.32 -25.22
C GLY A 191 -3.86 17.11 -24.29
N GLU A 192 -2.89 17.12 -23.38
CA GLU A 192 -2.77 16.12 -22.29
C GLU A 192 -3.84 16.32 -21.20
N GLU A 193 -4.21 17.56 -20.87
CA GLU A 193 -5.11 17.86 -19.75
C GLU A 193 -6.54 17.34 -20.03
N VAL A 194 -7.00 17.36 -21.28
CA VAL A 194 -8.36 16.91 -21.65
C VAL A 194 -8.54 15.39 -21.41
N GLY A 195 -7.50 14.60 -21.63
CA GLY A 195 -7.54 13.15 -21.42
C GLY A 195 -7.64 12.78 -19.93
N ASP A 196 -6.93 13.53 -19.09
CA ASP A 196 -6.97 13.33 -17.64
C ASP A 196 -8.26 13.89 -17.03
N CYS A 197 -8.80 14.99 -17.56
CA CYS A 197 -10.13 15.47 -17.21
C CYS A 197 -11.22 14.45 -17.56
N LEU A 198 -11.13 13.79 -18.72
CA LEU A 198 -12.07 12.73 -19.10
C LEU A 198 -11.97 11.54 -18.13
N ALA A 199 -10.76 11.06 -17.82
CA ALA A 199 -10.56 9.99 -16.84
C ALA A 199 -11.09 10.38 -15.44
N GLY A 200 -10.85 11.62 -14.99
CA GLY A 200 -11.38 12.17 -13.75
C GLY A 200 -12.91 12.28 -13.75
N ALA A 201 -13.51 12.64 -14.88
CA ALA A 201 -14.96 12.71 -15.03
C ALA A 201 -15.60 11.32 -14.90
N TYR A 202 -15.07 10.31 -15.59
CA TYR A 202 -15.63 8.94 -15.54
C TYR A 202 -15.42 8.25 -14.20
N THR A 203 -14.26 8.45 -13.55
CA THR A 203 -14.00 7.90 -12.21
C THR A 203 -14.93 8.48 -11.15
N SER A 204 -15.30 9.77 -11.27
CA SER A 204 -16.25 10.43 -10.36
C SER A 204 -17.72 10.32 -10.79
N LEU A 205 -18.00 9.86 -12.02
CA LEU A 205 -19.34 9.85 -12.61
C LEU A 205 -20.32 8.96 -11.83
N ALA A 206 -19.88 7.77 -11.41
CA ALA A 206 -20.71 6.84 -10.67
C ALA A 206 -21.19 7.45 -9.34
N ASP A 207 -20.26 8.01 -8.57
CA ASP A 207 -20.52 8.63 -7.27
C ASP A 207 -21.32 9.92 -7.41
N ALA A 208 -21.04 10.73 -8.45
CA ALA A 208 -21.78 11.95 -8.73
C ALA A 208 -23.25 11.65 -9.12
N LEU A 209 -23.47 10.66 -10.01
CA LEU A 209 -24.81 10.21 -10.39
C LEU A 209 -25.56 9.66 -9.17
N PHE A 210 -24.92 8.82 -8.35
CA PHE A 210 -25.55 8.25 -7.17
C PHE A 210 -25.90 9.33 -6.14
N SER A 211 -24.99 10.25 -5.85
CA SER A 211 -25.20 11.34 -4.90
C SER A 211 -26.35 12.25 -5.33
N LYS A 212 -26.41 12.65 -6.60
CA LYS A 212 -27.51 13.47 -7.14
C LYS A 212 -28.84 12.73 -7.13
N LEU A 213 -28.85 11.44 -7.47
CA LEU A 213 -30.07 10.62 -7.43
C LEU A 213 -30.56 10.36 -6.00
N ALA A 214 -29.65 10.14 -5.06
CA ALA A 214 -29.98 10.02 -3.63
C ALA A 214 -30.53 11.35 -3.09
N LEU A 215 -29.94 12.49 -3.47
CA LEU A 215 -30.43 13.80 -3.08
C LEU A 215 -31.89 14.01 -3.55
N ALA A 216 -32.20 13.68 -4.80
CA ALA A 216 -33.54 13.82 -5.35
C ALA A 216 -34.56 12.82 -4.79
N LEU A 217 -34.22 11.53 -4.75
CA LEU A 217 -35.18 10.46 -4.48
C LEU A 217 -35.29 10.09 -3.00
N GLN A 218 -34.23 10.33 -2.21
CA GLN A 218 -34.20 9.95 -0.79
C GLN A 218 -34.25 11.19 0.11
N TRP A 219 -33.33 12.13 -0.06
CA TRP A 219 -33.19 13.23 0.90
C TRP A 219 -34.25 14.32 0.72
N SER A 220 -34.57 14.69 -0.52
CA SER A 220 -35.58 15.73 -0.78
C SER A 220 -36.97 15.38 -0.24
N PRO A 221 -37.52 14.16 -0.45
CA PRO A 221 -38.83 13.80 0.04
C PRO A 221 -38.82 13.54 1.56
N LEU A 222 -37.69 13.07 2.12
CA LEU A 222 -37.51 12.89 3.56
C LEU A 222 -37.53 14.24 4.29
N LEU A 223 -36.94 15.28 3.70
CA LEU A 223 -36.97 16.64 4.26
C LEU A 223 -38.39 17.20 4.28
N VAL A 224 -39.18 16.95 3.22
CA VAL A 224 -40.62 17.30 3.19
C VAL A 224 -41.44 16.47 4.17
N THR A 225 -41.10 15.18 4.34
CA THR A 225 -41.75 14.32 5.34
C THR A 225 -41.48 14.81 6.76
N ALA A 226 -40.23 15.20 7.05
CA ALA A 226 -39.84 15.73 8.35
C ALA A 226 -40.51 17.09 8.64
N THR A 227 -40.58 17.99 7.66
CA THR A 227 -41.28 19.27 7.84
C THR A 227 -42.79 19.09 7.99
N ALA A 228 -43.41 18.19 7.22
CA ALA A 228 -44.82 17.83 7.35
C ALA A 228 -45.14 17.16 8.69
N GLY A 229 -44.28 16.24 9.16
CA GLY A 229 -44.41 15.58 10.46
C GLY A 229 -44.25 16.58 11.61
N GLY A 230 -43.27 17.48 11.54
CA GLY A 230 -43.10 18.57 12.50
C GLY A 230 -44.31 19.50 12.53
N ALA A 231 -44.86 19.85 11.37
CA ALA A 231 -46.09 20.64 11.26
C ALA A 231 -47.31 19.92 11.87
N ALA A 232 -47.46 18.61 11.65
CA ALA A 232 -48.52 17.80 12.26
C ALA A 232 -48.38 17.70 13.78
N ALA A 233 -47.16 17.52 14.29
CA ALA A 233 -46.89 17.47 15.73
C ALA A 233 -47.21 18.81 16.40
N ILE A 234 -46.80 19.94 15.81
CA ILE A 234 -47.13 21.29 16.30
C ILE A 234 -48.66 21.49 16.28
N ALA A 235 -49.34 21.09 15.21
CA ALA A 235 -50.79 21.18 15.10
C ALA A 235 -51.54 20.32 16.14
N GLY A 236 -50.96 19.21 16.59
CA GLY A 236 -51.54 18.34 17.63
C GLY A 236 -51.33 18.84 19.06
N VAL A 237 -50.29 19.64 19.31
CA VAL A 237 -49.95 20.15 20.66
C VAL A 237 -50.57 21.54 20.92
N VAL A 238 -50.76 22.35 19.89
CA VAL A 238 -51.28 23.71 20.04
C VAL A 238 -52.81 23.72 20.08
N GLU A 239 -53.38 24.05 21.24
CA GLU A 239 -54.83 24.26 21.39
C GLU A 239 -55.32 25.39 20.44
N GLY A 240 -56.41 25.13 19.72
CA GLY A 240 -57.01 26.08 18.77
C GLY A 240 -56.55 25.94 17.32
N VAL A 241 -55.72 24.94 16.98
CA VAL A 241 -55.46 24.60 15.57
C VAL A 241 -56.65 23.81 15.01
N PRO A 242 -57.25 24.23 13.88
CA PRO A 242 -58.37 23.50 13.30
C PRO A 242 -57.95 22.09 12.89
N VAL A 243 -58.81 21.10 13.19
CA VAL A 243 -58.58 19.67 12.88
C VAL A 243 -58.24 19.45 11.40
N SER A 244 -58.76 20.30 10.50
CA SER A 244 -58.45 20.28 9.07
C SER A 244 -56.96 20.50 8.76
N LEU A 245 -56.24 21.35 9.52
CA LEU A 245 -54.79 21.53 9.36
C LEU A 245 -54.01 20.30 9.83
N PHE A 246 -54.41 19.72 10.95
CA PHE A 246 -53.81 18.49 11.46
C PHE A 246 -53.98 17.35 10.46
N VAL A 247 -55.19 17.16 9.94
CA VAL A 247 -55.48 16.14 8.92
C VAL A 247 -54.68 16.41 7.64
N LEU A 248 -54.64 17.66 7.16
CA LEU A 248 -53.87 18.03 5.97
C LEU A 248 -52.38 17.74 6.14
N ALA A 249 -51.77 18.16 7.26
CA ALA A 249 -50.36 17.93 7.54
C ALA A 249 -50.04 16.44 7.71
N THR A 250 -50.93 15.67 8.33
CA THR A 250 -50.78 14.22 8.52
C THR A 250 -50.90 13.47 7.19
N VAL A 251 -51.86 13.84 6.34
CA VAL A 251 -52.01 13.28 4.98
C VAL A 251 -50.79 13.63 4.14
N LEU A 252 -50.29 14.87 4.24
CA LEU A 252 -49.09 15.30 3.53
C LEU A 252 -47.85 14.51 3.98
N ALA A 253 -47.68 14.32 5.28
CA ALA A 253 -46.59 13.52 5.84
C ALA A 253 -46.69 12.06 5.37
N GLY A 254 -47.91 11.50 5.32
CA GLY A 254 -48.15 10.16 4.79
C GLY A 254 -47.80 10.04 3.30
N ILE A 255 -48.23 11.00 2.46
CA ILE A 255 -47.89 11.03 1.03
C ILE A 255 -46.38 11.20 0.84
N ALA A 256 -45.75 12.14 1.53
CA ALA A 256 -44.31 12.39 1.46
C ALA A 256 -43.51 11.15 1.93
N PHE A 257 -43.96 10.46 2.97
CA PHE A 257 -43.37 9.21 3.43
C PHE A 257 -43.47 8.11 2.37
N LEU A 258 -44.65 7.92 1.76
CA LEU A 258 -44.83 6.95 0.67
C LEU A 258 -43.96 7.28 -0.54
N VAL A 259 -43.83 8.56 -0.90
CA VAL A 259 -42.93 9.03 -1.97
C VAL A 259 -41.47 8.78 -1.61
N THR A 260 -41.07 8.99 -0.36
CA THR A 260 -39.71 8.71 0.14
C THR A 260 -39.42 7.20 0.08
N ALA A 261 -40.33 6.37 0.60
CA ALA A 261 -40.20 4.92 0.58
C ALA A 261 -40.14 4.38 -0.86
N TYR A 262 -40.98 4.91 -1.75
CA TYR A 262 -40.94 4.60 -3.17
C TYR A 262 -39.61 5.03 -3.81
N GLY A 263 -39.13 6.24 -3.53
CA GLY A 263 -37.86 6.77 -4.01
C GLY A 263 -36.66 5.93 -3.56
N ILE A 264 -36.61 5.55 -2.28
CA ILE A 264 -35.61 4.62 -1.72
C ILE A 264 -35.70 3.26 -2.40
N CYS A 265 -36.90 2.73 -2.60
CA CYS A 265 -37.11 1.44 -3.27
C CYS A 265 -36.61 1.48 -4.72
N VAL A 266 -36.93 2.53 -5.48
CA VAL A 266 -36.44 2.71 -6.85
C VAL A 266 -34.91 2.85 -6.86
N LEU A 267 -34.36 3.67 -5.96
CA LEU A 267 -32.93 3.90 -5.86
C LEU A 267 -32.17 2.60 -5.52
N ARG A 268 -32.60 1.88 -4.48
CA ARG A 268 -31.91 0.68 -3.98
C ARG A 268 -32.17 -0.58 -4.79
N CYS A 269 -33.38 -0.76 -5.33
CA CYS A 269 -33.77 -2.00 -6.00
C CYS A 269 -33.60 -1.95 -7.52
N LYS A 270 -33.70 -0.77 -8.16
CA LYS A 270 -33.61 -0.64 -9.62
C LYS A 270 -32.36 0.10 -10.06
N VAL A 271 -32.14 1.30 -9.55
CA VAL A 271 -31.08 2.20 -10.03
C VAL A 271 -29.69 1.75 -9.56
N TRP A 272 -29.54 1.44 -8.27
CA TRP A 272 -28.25 1.00 -7.70
C TRP A 272 -27.76 -0.31 -8.31
N PRO A 273 -28.55 -1.39 -8.40
CA PRO A 273 -28.06 -2.63 -8.98
C PRO A 273 -27.73 -2.47 -10.46
N LEU A 274 -28.46 -1.62 -11.19
CA LEU A 274 -28.19 -1.34 -12.59
C LEU A 274 -26.88 -0.55 -12.75
N LEU A 275 -26.70 0.56 -12.03
CA LEU A 275 -25.46 1.34 -12.07
C LEU A 275 -24.25 0.56 -11.53
N ALA A 276 -24.38 -0.13 -10.39
CA ALA A 276 -23.29 -0.92 -9.83
C ALA A 276 -22.93 -2.09 -10.75
N ARG A 277 -23.92 -2.83 -11.29
CA ARG A 277 -23.62 -3.94 -12.21
C ARG A 277 -23.00 -3.47 -13.50
N THR A 278 -23.35 -2.31 -14.04
CA THR A 278 -22.80 -1.86 -15.32
C THR A 278 -21.50 -1.07 -15.15
N LEU A 279 -21.42 -0.15 -14.19
CA LEU A 279 -20.24 0.68 -13.99
C LEU A 279 -19.10 -0.06 -13.28
N GLN A 280 -19.43 -0.99 -12.38
CA GLN A 280 -18.43 -1.80 -11.67
C GLN A 280 -18.26 -3.19 -12.27
N ARG A 281 -18.94 -3.53 -13.38
CA ARG A 281 -18.67 -4.78 -14.10
C ARG A 281 -17.23 -4.72 -14.56
N ARG A 282 -16.43 -5.61 -13.99
CA ARG A 282 -15.12 -5.94 -14.55
C ARG A 282 -15.38 -6.84 -15.75
N LEU A 283 -14.74 -6.52 -16.86
CA LEU A 283 -14.79 -7.40 -18.03
C LEU A 283 -14.20 -8.76 -17.63
N PRO A 284 -14.89 -9.88 -17.86
CA PRO A 284 -14.33 -11.20 -17.61
C PRO A 284 -13.05 -11.31 -18.45
N THR A 285 -11.92 -11.51 -17.77
CA THR A 285 -10.69 -11.87 -18.46
C THR A 285 -10.93 -13.28 -19.01
N GLY A 286 -11.04 -13.46 -20.32
CA GLY A 286 -11.33 -14.76 -20.95
C GLY A 286 -10.44 -15.92 -20.48
N GLU A 287 -9.30 -15.62 -19.85
CA GLU A 287 -8.42 -16.60 -19.20
C GLU A 287 -9.03 -17.27 -17.94
N GLU A 288 -9.98 -16.64 -17.24
CA GLU A 288 -10.62 -17.25 -16.05
C GLU A 288 -11.68 -18.31 -16.41
N GLU A 289 -12.29 -18.23 -17.58
CA GLU A 289 -13.34 -19.16 -18.01
C GLU A 289 -12.74 -20.41 -18.66
N GLU A 290 -11.65 -20.30 -19.44
CA GLU A 290 -10.98 -21.46 -20.04
C GLU A 290 -10.06 -22.23 -19.05
N THR A 291 -9.50 -21.59 -18.03
CA THR A 291 -8.57 -22.28 -17.09
C THR A 291 -9.24 -22.88 -15.85
N ALA A 292 -10.53 -22.58 -15.61
CA ALA A 292 -11.27 -23.16 -14.50
C ALA A 292 -11.71 -24.63 -14.75
N GLU A 293 -11.84 -25.05 -16.01
CA GLU A 293 -12.42 -26.36 -16.34
C GLU A 293 -11.39 -27.46 -16.72
N ALA A 294 -10.12 -27.12 -16.97
CA ALA A 294 -9.14 -28.07 -17.52
C ALA A 294 -7.87 -28.35 -16.68
N ALA A 295 -7.66 -27.71 -15.53
CA ALA A 295 -6.41 -27.88 -14.78
C ALA A 295 -6.40 -29.18 -13.93
N PRO A 296 -5.49 -30.15 -14.18
CA PRO A 296 -5.38 -31.35 -13.36
C PRO A 296 -4.92 -31.02 -11.92
N PRO A 297 -5.49 -31.69 -10.89
CA PRO A 297 -5.19 -31.38 -9.50
C PRO A 297 -3.75 -31.81 -9.15
N GLY A 298 -2.83 -30.86 -8.99
CA GLY A 298 -1.51 -31.20 -8.44
C GLY A 298 -0.34 -30.22 -8.63
N ARG A 299 -0.43 -29.18 -9.47
CA ARG A 299 0.68 -28.21 -9.60
C ARG A 299 0.48 -27.01 -8.65
N PRO A 300 1.50 -26.66 -7.83
CA PRO A 300 1.45 -25.46 -7.00
C PRO A 300 1.42 -24.23 -7.92
N ARG A 301 0.32 -23.45 -7.85
CA ARG A 301 0.20 -22.15 -8.53
C ARG A 301 1.36 -21.26 -8.08
N GLN A 302 2.28 -20.96 -8.99
CA GLN A 302 3.30 -19.93 -8.79
C GLN A 302 2.56 -18.59 -8.63
N LYS A 303 2.58 -18.05 -7.42
CA LYS A 303 1.97 -16.74 -7.10
C LYS A 303 2.73 -15.65 -7.87
N TRP A 304 2.20 -15.25 -9.02
CA TRP A 304 2.49 -13.93 -9.57
C TRP A 304 1.93 -12.89 -8.60
N GLY A 305 2.67 -11.79 -8.36
CA GLY A 305 2.18 -10.68 -7.55
C GLY A 305 0.83 -10.17 -8.08
N PRO A 306 -0.01 -9.55 -7.24
CA PRO A 306 -1.32 -9.06 -7.68
C PRO A 306 -1.12 -8.07 -8.83
N GLY A 307 -1.50 -8.47 -10.05
CA GLY A 307 -1.56 -7.58 -11.19
C GLY A 307 -2.59 -6.47 -10.95
N PRO A 308 -2.55 -5.38 -11.74
CA PRO A 308 -3.58 -4.36 -11.68
C PRO A 308 -4.97 -5.00 -11.88
N PRO A 309 -6.01 -4.54 -11.14
CA PRO A 309 -7.35 -5.08 -11.29
C PRO A 309 -7.84 -4.97 -12.74
N PRO A 310 -8.63 -5.93 -13.24
CA PRO A 310 -9.13 -5.86 -14.60
C PRO A 310 -9.98 -4.60 -14.78
N PRO A 311 -9.87 -3.93 -15.94
CA PRO A 311 -10.57 -2.68 -16.18
C PRO A 311 -12.08 -2.85 -16.12
N THR A 312 -12.74 -1.82 -15.62
CA THR A 312 -14.19 -1.70 -15.69
C THR A 312 -14.62 -1.33 -17.10
N LEU A 313 -15.88 -1.59 -17.45
CA LEU A 313 -16.46 -1.14 -18.73
C LEU A 313 -16.30 0.37 -18.93
N VAL A 314 -16.32 1.12 -17.82
CA VAL A 314 -16.11 2.57 -17.80
C VAL A 314 -14.68 2.94 -18.18
N ASP A 315 -13.68 2.21 -17.67
CA ASP A 315 -12.27 2.45 -18.00
C ASP A 315 -12.00 2.20 -19.49
N VAL A 316 -12.58 1.12 -20.03
CA VAL A 316 -12.49 0.81 -21.47
C VAL A 316 -13.12 1.93 -22.29
N HIS A 317 -14.32 2.36 -21.93
CA HIS A 317 -15.03 3.43 -22.61
C HIS A 317 -14.30 4.78 -22.55
N ALA A 318 -13.77 5.14 -21.37
CA ALA A 318 -12.96 6.34 -21.21
C ALA A 318 -11.67 6.28 -22.04
N SER A 319 -11.01 5.12 -22.09
CA SER A 319 -9.79 4.94 -22.90
C SER A 319 -10.06 5.13 -24.41
N THR A 320 -11.23 4.69 -24.88
CA THR A 320 -11.70 4.88 -26.26
C THR A 320 -11.94 6.34 -26.60
N LEU A 321 -12.64 7.07 -25.73
CA LEU A 321 -12.88 8.50 -25.93
C LEU A 321 -11.56 9.29 -25.84
N ARG A 322 -10.64 8.89 -24.95
CA ARG A 322 -9.29 9.47 -24.86
C ARG A 322 -8.52 9.27 -26.17
N ARG A 323 -8.59 8.08 -26.78
CA ARG A 323 -8.00 7.81 -28.10
C ARG A 323 -8.58 8.70 -29.21
N ARG A 324 -9.90 8.93 -29.21
CA ARG A 324 -10.55 9.83 -30.17
C ARG A 324 -10.15 11.29 -29.97
N LEU A 325 -10.04 11.75 -28.73
CA LEU A 325 -9.61 13.11 -28.40
C LEU A 325 -8.14 13.36 -28.70
N GLY A 326 -7.30 12.34 -28.52
CA GLY A 326 -5.86 12.39 -28.81
C GLY A 326 -5.49 12.23 -30.28
N GLY A 327 -6.45 11.89 -31.16
CA GLY A 327 -6.28 11.73 -32.61
C GLY A 327 -5.92 12.99 -33.41
N THR A 328 -5.26 13.99 -32.79
CA THR A 328 -4.83 15.19 -33.51
C THR A 328 -3.56 14.91 -34.32
N PRO A 329 -3.41 15.51 -35.52
CA PRO A 329 -2.26 15.26 -36.37
C PRO A 329 -0.93 15.63 -35.70
N ALA A 330 -0.92 16.68 -34.88
CA ALA A 330 0.25 17.10 -34.11
C ALA A 330 0.67 16.03 -33.07
N ARG A 331 -0.28 15.47 -32.31
CA ARG A 331 0.00 14.42 -31.33
C ARG A 331 0.41 13.11 -31.99
N GLN A 332 -0.19 12.76 -33.13
CA GLN A 332 0.23 11.62 -33.94
C GLN A 332 1.66 11.78 -34.44
N ALA A 333 2.06 12.98 -34.88
CA ALA A 333 3.43 13.24 -35.33
C ALA A 333 4.45 13.05 -34.18
N ALA A 334 4.18 13.63 -33.01
CA ALA A 334 5.02 13.45 -31.82
C ALA A 334 5.10 11.98 -31.37
N ALA A 335 3.95 11.28 -31.33
CA ALA A 335 3.93 9.87 -30.96
C ALA A 335 4.66 8.97 -31.96
N ARG A 336 4.61 9.26 -33.27
CA ARG A 336 5.43 8.56 -34.28
C ARG A 336 6.92 8.77 -34.06
N GLU A 337 7.34 9.96 -33.67
CA GLU A 337 8.74 10.25 -33.33
C GLU A 337 9.17 9.45 -32.10
N HIS A 338 8.35 9.42 -31.05
CA HIS A 338 8.58 8.63 -29.85
C HIS A 338 8.65 7.12 -30.16
N LEU A 339 7.77 6.61 -31.03
CA LEU A 339 7.79 5.23 -31.50
C LEU A 339 9.08 4.88 -32.24
N ARG A 340 9.57 5.77 -33.12
CA ARG A 340 10.83 5.55 -33.85
C ARG A 340 12.03 5.56 -32.90
N ALA A 341 12.06 6.47 -31.94
CA ALA A 341 13.09 6.51 -30.90
C ALA A 341 13.05 5.25 -30.03
N ALA A 342 11.85 4.82 -29.61
CA ALA A 342 11.66 3.62 -28.82
C ALA A 342 11.99 2.33 -29.60
N ALA A 343 11.76 2.27 -30.91
CA ALA A 343 12.09 1.12 -31.73
C ALA A 343 13.61 0.82 -31.76
N THR A 344 14.43 1.86 -31.61
CA THR A 344 15.90 1.75 -31.66
C THR A 344 16.57 1.82 -30.27
N SER A 345 15.85 2.27 -29.25
CA SER A 345 16.38 2.41 -27.88
C SER A 345 16.66 1.05 -27.22
N LYS A 346 17.79 0.94 -26.51
CA LYS A 346 18.11 -0.21 -25.64
C LYS A 346 17.47 -0.11 -24.25
N GLU A 347 16.78 0.98 -23.95
CA GLU A 347 16.17 1.22 -22.63
C GLU A 347 14.97 0.29 -22.41
N HIS A 348 14.96 -0.38 -21.25
CA HIS A 348 13.87 -1.28 -20.89
C HIS A 348 12.60 -0.48 -20.59
N GLY A 349 11.49 -0.82 -21.26
CA GLY A 349 10.19 -0.15 -21.05
C GLY A 349 9.93 1.08 -21.93
N ALA A 350 10.89 1.53 -22.76
CA ALA A 350 10.66 2.63 -23.70
C ALA A 350 9.57 2.29 -24.73
N MET A 351 9.54 1.05 -25.22
CA MET A 351 8.56 0.61 -26.21
C MET A 351 7.12 0.55 -25.68
N PRO A 352 6.83 -0.06 -24.51
CA PRO A 352 5.50 0.01 -23.91
C PRO A 352 4.96 1.43 -23.74
N ARG A 353 5.78 2.36 -23.27
CA ARG A 353 5.37 3.77 -23.07
C ARG A 353 5.06 4.46 -24.40
N ALA A 354 5.94 4.33 -25.38
CA ALA A 354 5.73 4.92 -26.71
C ALA A 354 4.50 4.31 -27.41
N LEU A 355 4.26 3.00 -27.25
CA LEU A 355 3.07 2.34 -27.78
C LEU A 355 1.79 2.82 -27.10
N GLU A 356 1.80 3.04 -25.78
CA GLU A 356 0.66 3.58 -25.06
C GLU A 356 0.35 5.03 -25.48
N GLU A 357 1.37 5.88 -25.58
CA GLU A 357 1.22 7.26 -26.07
C GLU A 357 0.69 7.29 -27.51
N ALA A 358 1.23 6.43 -28.38
CA ALA A 358 0.79 6.28 -29.76
C ALA A 358 -0.63 5.74 -29.89
N TRP A 359 -1.00 4.79 -29.03
CA TRP A 359 -2.36 4.27 -28.95
C TRP A 359 -3.34 5.41 -28.65
N TYR A 360 -3.08 6.21 -27.61
CA TYR A 360 -3.91 7.36 -27.26
C TYR A 360 -3.85 8.50 -28.28
N ALA A 361 -2.77 8.61 -29.04
CA ALA A 361 -2.68 9.52 -30.19
C ALA A 361 -3.52 9.05 -31.40
N GLY A 362 -4.16 7.88 -31.32
CA GLY A 362 -4.97 7.36 -32.42
C GLY A 362 -4.16 6.85 -33.60
N ILE A 363 -2.92 6.41 -33.36
CA ILE A 363 -2.12 5.71 -34.38
C ILE A 363 -2.78 4.36 -34.69
N ASP A 364 -2.69 3.96 -35.97
CA ASP A 364 -3.29 2.72 -36.46
C ASP A 364 -2.58 1.48 -35.90
N GLU A 365 -3.33 0.41 -35.65
CA GLU A 365 -2.81 -0.82 -35.07
C GLU A 365 -1.74 -1.49 -35.95
N GLN A 366 -1.88 -1.37 -37.27
CA GLN A 366 -0.89 -1.87 -38.21
C GLN A 366 0.45 -1.11 -38.05
N GLU A 367 0.39 0.21 -37.90
CA GLU A 367 1.57 1.06 -37.70
C GLU A 367 2.28 0.73 -36.37
N LEU A 368 1.51 0.49 -35.29
CA LEU A 368 2.05 0.03 -34.00
C LEU A 368 2.72 -1.35 -34.13
N THR A 369 2.06 -2.27 -34.83
CA THR A 369 2.58 -3.62 -35.09
C THR A 369 3.85 -3.59 -35.92
N ASP A 370 3.91 -2.74 -36.94
CA ASP A 370 5.08 -2.59 -37.79
C ASP A 370 6.24 -1.93 -37.03
N THR A 371 5.96 -1.04 -36.09
CA THR A 371 6.99 -0.49 -35.17
C THR A 371 7.53 -1.58 -34.22
N MET A 372 6.66 -2.44 -33.67
CA MET A 372 7.11 -3.59 -32.86
C MET A 372 7.96 -4.57 -33.69
N LYS A 373 7.58 -4.84 -34.94
CA LYS A 373 8.41 -5.62 -35.88
C LYS A 373 9.75 -4.93 -36.12
N ALA A 374 9.78 -3.62 -36.32
CA ALA A 374 11.00 -2.86 -36.52
C ALA A 374 11.94 -2.95 -35.30
N ARG A 375 11.41 -2.91 -34.07
CA ARG A 375 12.18 -3.14 -32.84
C ARG A 375 12.77 -4.54 -32.79
N LEU A 376 11.99 -5.57 -33.09
CA LEU A 376 12.48 -6.95 -33.15
C LEU A 376 13.53 -7.12 -34.24
N GLN A 377 13.33 -6.53 -35.42
CA GLN A 377 14.30 -6.53 -36.51
C GLN A 377 15.60 -5.84 -36.10
N ALA A 378 15.53 -4.67 -35.47
CA ALA A 378 16.70 -3.98 -34.93
C ALA A 378 17.42 -4.84 -33.87
N ALA A 379 16.68 -5.49 -32.99
CA ALA A 379 17.25 -6.39 -31.98
C ALA A 379 17.94 -7.61 -32.59
N THR A 380 17.30 -8.26 -33.56
CA THR A 380 17.90 -9.38 -34.30
C THR A 380 19.10 -8.95 -35.14
N GLY A 381 19.09 -7.72 -35.67
CA GLY A 381 20.20 -7.15 -36.44
C GLY A 381 21.44 -6.90 -35.59
N LEU A 382 21.26 -6.53 -34.32
CA LEU A 382 22.36 -6.35 -33.36
C LEU A 382 22.93 -7.67 -32.80
N ARG A 383 22.21 -8.79 -32.98
CA ARG A 383 22.59 -10.14 -32.50
C ARG A 383 23.00 -10.21 -31.02
N ASP A 384 22.46 -9.30 -30.21
CA ASP A 384 22.64 -9.24 -28.77
C ASP A 384 21.50 -10.03 -28.10
N VAL A 385 21.84 -11.16 -27.46
CA VAL A 385 20.86 -12.09 -26.88
C VAL A 385 20.04 -11.42 -25.77
N GLU A 386 20.63 -10.53 -24.98
CA GLU A 386 19.91 -9.80 -23.93
C GLU A 386 18.94 -8.78 -24.53
N PHE A 387 19.35 -8.09 -25.60
CA PHE A 387 18.49 -7.13 -26.29
C PHE A 387 17.34 -7.82 -27.07
N ILE A 388 17.59 -8.97 -27.70
CA ILE A 388 16.54 -9.78 -28.34
C ILE A 388 15.55 -10.29 -27.30
N ARG A 389 16.03 -10.85 -26.18
CA ARG A 389 15.19 -11.37 -25.10
C ARG A 389 14.32 -10.28 -24.45
N SER A 390 14.89 -9.10 -24.19
CA SER A 390 14.14 -7.96 -23.64
C SER A 390 13.11 -7.42 -24.64
N SER A 391 13.47 -7.32 -25.92
CA SER A 391 12.56 -6.89 -26.99
C SER A 391 11.40 -7.88 -27.19
N ILE A 392 11.65 -9.19 -27.18
CA ILE A 392 10.59 -10.22 -27.24
C ILE A 392 9.63 -10.07 -26.05
N LYS A 393 10.16 -9.91 -24.82
CA LYS A 393 9.33 -9.71 -23.63
C LYS A 393 8.48 -8.45 -23.70
N GLU A 394 9.05 -7.34 -24.15
CA GLU A 394 8.32 -6.08 -24.30
C GLU A 394 7.24 -6.16 -25.39
N CYS A 395 7.58 -6.68 -26.58
CA CYS A 395 6.62 -6.86 -27.66
C CYS A 395 5.51 -7.84 -27.28
N CYS A 396 5.82 -8.92 -26.56
CA CYS A 396 4.84 -9.86 -26.02
C CYS A 396 3.90 -9.19 -25.02
N ARG A 397 4.43 -8.40 -24.07
CA ARG A 397 3.61 -7.61 -23.14
C ARG A 397 2.70 -6.62 -23.89
N CYS A 398 3.16 -6.07 -25.01
CA CYS A 398 2.38 -5.17 -25.84
C CYS A 398 1.35 -5.87 -26.74
N GLY A 399 1.08 -7.17 -26.53
CA GLY A 399 0.05 -7.91 -27.26
C GLY A 399 0.46 -8.32 -28.68
N MET A 400 1.76 -8.30 -29.01
CA MET A 400 2.21 -8.73 -30.33
C MET A 400 1.86 -10.21 -30.57
N PRO A 401 1.21 -10.55 -31.70
CA PRO A 401 0.84 -11.92 -32.02
C PRO A 401 2.07 -12.84 -32.03
N GLN A 402 1.94 -14.04 -31.45
CA GLN A 402 3.03 -15.01 -31.33
C GLN A 402 3.67 -15.35 -32.70
N LYS A 403 2.86 -15.41 -33.76
CA LYS A 403 3.33 -15.59 -35.15
C LYS A 403 4.41 -14.58 -35.57
N ASN A 404 4.34 -13.34 -35.08
CA ASN A 404 5.30 -12.29 -35.41
C ASN A 404 6.55 -12.35 -34.50
N LEU A 405 6.50 -13.08 -33.38
CA LEU A 405 7.63 -13.29 -32.47
C LEU A 405 8.51 -14.48 -32.89
N LEU A 406 7.95 -15.44 -33.63
CA LEU A 406 8.63 -16.71 -33.97
C LEU A 406 10.02 -16.51 -34.60
N GLY A 407 10.18 -15.53 -35.49
CA GLY A 407 11.49 -15.24 -36.11
C GLY A 407 12.54 -14.79 -35.10
N ALA A 408 12.17 -13.89 -34.18
CA ALA A 408 13.08 -13.41 -33.14
C ALA A 408 13.39 -14.48 -32.09
N VAL A 409 12.39 -15.31 -31.72
CA VAL A 409 12.58 -16.44 -30.79
C VAL A 409 13.51 -17.50 -31.40
N ALA A 410 13.34 -17.82 -32.68
CA ALA A 410 14.21 -18.77 -33.37
C ALA A 410 15.66 -18.26 -33.42
N GLU A 411 15.88 -16.97 -33.69
CA GLU A 411 17.22 -16.38 -33.69
C GLU A 411 17.81 -16.30 -32.28
N GLN A 412 17.00 -15.98 -31.26
CA GLN A 412 17.42 -16.04 -29.86
C GLN A 412 17.90 -17.45 -29.49
N GLN A 413 17.12 -18.48 -29.80
CA GLN A 413 17.46 -19.88 -29.51
C GLN A 413 18.73 -20.31 -30.26
N ARG A 414 18.89 -19.91 -31.51
CA ARG A 414 20.09 -20.18 -32.30
C ARG A 414 21.34 -19.57 -31.66
N LEU A 415 21.29 -18.30 -31.26
CA LEU A 415 22.40 -17.62 -30.60
C LEU A 415 22.70 -18.22 -29.21
N GLU A 416 21.68 -18.55 -28.42
CA GLU A 416 21.86 -19.24 -27.14
C GLU A 416 22.49 -20.63 -27.30
N GLN A 417 22.11 -21.39 -28.34
CA GLN A 417 22.73 -22.66 -28.67
C GLN A 417 24.21 -22.49 -29.03
N MET A 418 24.55 -21.51 -29.87
CA MET A 418 25.95 -21.21 -30.22
C MET A 418 26.78 -20.83 -28.99
N LEU A 419 26.26 -19.97 -28.10
CA LEU A 419 26.95 -19.58 -26.86
C LEU A 419 27.09 -20.77 -25.88
N ALA A 420 26.09 -21.64 -25.81
CA ALA A 420 26.16 -22.86 -24.99
C ALA A 420 27.19 -23.85 -25.55
N GLU A 421 27.28 -24.00 -26.86
CA GLU A 421 28.33 -24.78 -27.53
C GLU A 421 29.72 -24.19 -27.28
N LEU A 422 29.89 -22.86 -27.43
CA LEU A 422 31.13 -22.17 -27.12
C LEU A 422 31.55 -22.38 -25.66
N SER A 423 30.59 -22.30 -24.73
CA SER A 423 30.83 -22.56 -23.31
C SER A 423 31.26 -24.01 -23.04
N ARG A 424 30.64 -24.99 -23.72
CA ARG A 424 31.03 -26.41 -23.64
C ARG A 424 32.43 -26.64 -24.20
N VAL A 425 32.78 -26.00 -25.32
CA VAL A 425 34.12 -26.12 -25.93
C VAL A 425 35.19 -25.44 -25.08
N THR A 426 34.87 -24.27 -24.51
CA THR A 426 35.74 -23.58 -23.54
C THR A 426 35.99 -24.45 -22.30
N ALA A 427 34.97 -25.17 -21.81
CA ALA A 427 35.11 -26.10 -20.71
C ALA A 427 35.96 -27.35 -21.06
N ARG A 428 35.90 -27.83 -22.31
CA ARG A 428 36.73 -28.94 -22.81
C ARG A 428 38.20 -28.56 -23.04
N ARG A 429 38.51 -27.25 -23.08
CA ARG A 429 39.87 -26.72 -23.26
C ARG A 429 40.59 -27.26 -24.51
N ASP A 430 39.82 -27.58 -25.55
CA ASP A 430 40.36 -28.00 -26.85
C ASP A 430 40.63 -26.77 -27.72
N LEU A 431 41.89 -26.46 -27.96
CA LEU A 431 42.30 -25.25 -28.67
C LEU A 431 41.79 -25.20 -30.12
N LYS A 432 41.73 -26.35 -30.82
CA LYS A 432 41.26 -26.38 -32.21
C LYS A 432 39.77 -26.14 -32.28
N ALA A 433 39.00 -26.89 -31.49
CA ALA A 433 37.55 -26.72 -31.42
C ALA A 433 37.17 -25.32 -30.93
N LEU A 434 37.94 -24.75 -29.99
CA LEU A 434 37.72 -23.40 -29.47
C LEU A 434 37.97 -22.33 -30.53
N ASN A 435 39.01 -22.47 -31.36
CA ASN A 435 39.27 -21.57 -32.48
C ASN A 435 38.17 -21.64 -33.53
N GLU A 436 37.79 -22.85 -33.96
CA GLU A 436 36.72 -23.05 -34.95
C GLU A 436 35.40 -22.44 -34.48
N LYS A 437 35.02 -22.66 -33.20
CA LYS A 437 33.79 -22.11 -32.64
C LYS A 437 33.86 -20.60 -32.39
N LEU A 438 35.02 -20.06 -32.02
CA LEU A 438 35.21 -18.62 -31.93
C LEU A 438 35.06 -17.95 -33.29
N ASP A 439 35.64 -18.51 -34.35
CA ASP A 439 35.50 -18.01 -35.71
C ASP A 439 34.05 -18.13 -36.22
N GLU A 440 33.36 -19.22 -35.88
CA GLU A 440 31.92 -19.37 -36.14
C GLU A 440 31.08 -18.32 -35.41
N CYS A 441 31.40 -18.01 -34.15
CA CYS A 441 30.70 -16.99 -33.37
C CYS A 441 30.98 -15.56 -33.88
N VAL A 442 32.22 -15.28 -34.29
CA VAL A 442 32.64 -13.98 -34.86
C VAL A 442 31.99 -13.78 -36.23
N SER A 443 31.98 -14.81 -37.09
CA SER A 443 31.29 -14.76 -38.39
C SER A 443 29.77 -14.69 -38.24
N ALA A 444 29.22 -15.22 -37.15
CA ALA A 444 27.84 -15.00 -36.75
C ALA A 444 27.59 -13.63 -36.08
N GLY A 445 28.56 -12.72 -36.04
CA GLY A 445 28.36 -11.35 -35.54
C GLY A 445 28.01 -11.26 -34.06
N ILE A 446 28.38 -12.26 -33.26
CA ILE A 446 28.18 -12.22 -31.81
C ILE A 446 29.08 -11.11 -31.23
N PRO A 447 28.54 -10.21 -30.37
CA PRO A 447 29.31 -9.11 -29.83
C PRO A 447 30.51 -9.57 -29.00
N GLU A 448 31.63 -8.87 -29.13
CA GLU A 448 32.92 -9.22 -28.50
C GLU A 448 32.81 -9.41 -26.97
N LYS A 449 31.92 -8.67 -26.31
CA LYS A 449 31.65 -8.78 -24.86
C LYS A 449 31.34 -10.21 -24.44
N ASP A 450 30.54 -10.94 -25.23
CA ASP A 450 30.09 -12.30 -24.92
C ASP A 450 31.15 -13.36 -25.28
N LEU A 451 32.18 -12.99 -26.05
CA LEU A 451 33.30 -13.85 -26.45
C LEU A 451 34.51 -13.72 -25.53
N ARG A 452 34.55 -12.71 -24.63
CA ARG A 452 35.72 -12.40 -23.79
C ARG A 452 36.24 -13.58 -22.99
N GLU A 453 35.36 -14.36 -22.36
CA GLU A 453 35.78 -15.52 -21.55
C GLU A 453 36.48 -16.59 -22.38
N ALA A 454 35.96 -16.88 -23.58
CA ALA A 454 36.52 -17.86 -24.49
C ALA A 454 37.87 -17.39 -25.08
N VAL A 455 37.99 -16.09 -25.40
CA VAL A 455 39.26 -15.49 -25.87
C VAL A 455 40.35 -15.55 -24.78
N LEU A 456 40.00 -15.26 -23.52
CA LEU A 456 40.94 -15.37 -22.40
C LEU A 456 41.36 -16.84 -22.15
N ALA A 457 40.42 -17.77 -22.26
CA ALA A 457 40.72 -19.20 -22.13
C ALA A 457 41.67 -19.69 -23.24
N LYS A 458 41.48 -19.24 -24.49
CA LYS A 458 42.38 -19.51 -25.61
C LYS A 458 43.81 -19.04 -25.30
N ALA A 459 43.97 -17.78 -24.91
CA ALA A 459 45.29 -17.20 -24.63
C ALA A 459 46.04 -17.97 -23.53
N TRP A 460 45.33 -18.39 -22.48
CA TRP A 460 45.90 -19.19 -21.41
C TRP A 460 46.33 -20.60 -21.84
N ILE A 461 45.52 -21.28 -22.66
CA ILE A 461 45.86 -22.61 -23.23
C ILE A 461 47.11 -22.52 -24.12
N GLU A 462 47.20 -21.50 -24.98
CA GLU A 462 48.36 -21.28 -25.85
C GLU A 462 49.64 -21.07 -25.04
N GLN A 463 49.56 -20.33 -23.92
CA GLN A 463 50.70 -20.12 -23.03
C GLN A 463 51.21 -21.42 -22.40
N LEU A 464 50.31 -22.30 -21.96
CA LEU A 464 50.68 -23.61 -21.39
C LEU A 464 51.35 -24.52 -22.43
N LEU A 465 50.78 -24.60 -23.64
CA LEU A 465 51.35 -25.40 -24.71
C LEU A 465 52.73 -24.89 -25.15
N HIS A 466 52.96 -23.57 -25.12
CA HIS A 466 54.28 -23.01 -25.38
C HIS A 466 55.32 -23.46 -24.34
N ARG A 467 54.94 -23.51 -23.05
CA ARG A 467 55.83 -24.01 -21.98
C ARG A 467 56.15 -25.50 -22.15
N LEU A 468 55.14 -26.32 -22.48
CA LEU A 468 55.32 -27.74 -22.75
C LEU A 468 56.27 -27.99 -23.94
N ARG A 469 56.14 -27.23 -25.04
CA ARG A 469 57.06 -27.35 -26.19
C ARG A 469 58.51 -27.01 -25.84
N ALA A 470 58.71 -26.00 -24.99
CA ALA A 470 60.04 -25.65 -24.48
C ALA A 470 60.63 -26.79 -23.64
N ALA A 471 59.82 -27.43 -22.79
CA ALA A 471 60.24 -28.60 -22.02
C ALA A 471 60.59 -29.80 -22.92
N VAL A 472 59.78 -30.10 -23.94
CA VAL A 472 60.06 -31.17 -24.92
C VAL A 472 61.37 -30.93 -25.66
N SER A 473 61.67 -29.68 -26.01
CA SER A 473 62.91 -29.30 -26.69
C SER A 473 64.15 -29.48 -25.79
N SER A 474 64.00 -29.37 -24.47
CA SER A 474 65.09 -29.60 -23.51
C SER A 474 65.47 -31.07 -23.34
N ARG A 475 64.61 -32.02 -23.77
CA ARG A 475 64.74 -33.48 -23.57
C ARG A 475 65.00 -33.92 -22.12
N ASP A 476 64.70 -33.06 -21.15
CA ASP A 476 64.76 -33.40 -19.74
C ASP A 476 63.42 -34.01 -19.31
N ILE A 477 63.46 -35.28 -18.91
CA ILE A 477 62.27 -36.05 -18.50
C ILE A 477 61.54 -35.35 -17.35
N ALA A 478 62.26 -34.74 -16.39
CA ALA A 478 61.64 -34.04 -15.26
C ALA A 478 60.89 -32.78 -15.70
N SER A 479 61.46 -32.00 -16.62
CA SER A 479 60.82 -30.82 -17.19
C SER A 479 59.63 -31.18 -18.09
N ILE A 480 59.72 -32.29 -18.86
CA ILE A 480 58.62 -32.82 -19.66
C ILE A 480 57.49 -33.33 -18.76
N ASP A 481 57.81 -34.04 -17.68
CA ASP A 481 56.82 -34.53 -16.71
C ASP A 481 56.14 -33.38 -15.97
N GLY A 482 56.90 -32.36 -15.53
CA GLY A 482 56.33 -31.15 -14.93
C GLY A 482 55.39 -30.41 -15.88
N GLY A 483 55.78 -30.24 -17.15
CA GLY A 483 54.91 -29.65 -18.18
C GLY A 483 53.67 -30.50 -18.47
N LEU A 484 53.81 -31.83 -18.53
CA LEU A 484 52.70 -32.76 -18.72
C LEU A 484 51.75 -32.75 -17.53
N ASP A 485 52.24 -32.64 -16.30
CA ASP A 485 51.44 -32.61 -15.09
C ASP A 485 50.72 -31.27 -14.92
N GLU A 486 51.36 -30.14 -15.25
CA GLU A 486 50.69 -28.84 -15.34
C GLU A 486 49.58 -28.86 -16.41
N CYS A 487 49.84 -29.47 -17.56
CA CYS A 487 48.83 -29.63 -18.62
C CYS A 487 47.70 -30.61 -18.26
N LYS A 488 47.98 -31.68 -17.51
CA LYS A 488 46.97 -32.62 -16.98
C LYS A 488 46.14 -32.01 -15.85
N ALA A 489 46.78 -31.25 -14.96
CA ALA A 489 46.08 -30.45 -13.94
C ALA A 489 45.18 -29.39 -14.59
N ALA A 490 45.61 -28.86 -15.75
CA ALA A 490 44.80 -28.02 -16.62
C ALA A 490 43.80 -28.80 -17.49
N SER A 491 43.66 -30.12 -17.35
CA SER A 491 42.73 -30.98 -18.10
C SER A 491 42.79 -30.80 -19.61
N LEU A 492 43.98 -30.57 -20.17
CA LEU A 492 44.16 -30.44 -21.62
C LEU A 492 43.94 -31.80 -22.31
N PRO A 493 43.29 -31.82 -23.48
CA PRO A 493 43.07 -33.06 -24.24
C PRO A 493 44.37 -33.79 -24.57
N GLU A 494 44.36 -35.13 -24.48
CA GLU A 494 45.55 -35.97 -24.71
C GLU A 494 46.18 -35.80 -26.09
N HIS A 495 45.39 -35.45 -27.12
CA HIS A 495 45.92 -35.22 -28.46
C HIS A 495 46.88 -34.02 -28.54
N ASN A 496 46.74 -33.03 -27.64
CA ASN A 496 47.66 -31.89 -27.53
C ASN A 496 48.94 -32.26 -26.76
N LEU A 497 48.93 -33.40 -26.06
CA LEU A 497 50.04 -33.93 -25.26
C LEU A 497 50.77 -35.09 -25.97
N ALA A 498 50.22 -35.61 -27.07
CA ALA A 498 50.70 -36.81 -27.75
C ALA A 498 52.18 -36.71 -28.17
N GLU A 499 52.59 -35.57 -28.74
CA GLU A 499 53.98 -35.35 -29.15
C GLU A 499 54.95 -35.39 -27.95
N ALA A 500 54.58 -34.76 -26.83
CA ALA A 500 55.37 -34.78 -25.60
C ALA A 500 55.42 -36.19 -24.98
N MET A 501 54.30 -36.92 -25.02
CA MET A 501 54.21 -38.31 -24.55
C MET A 501 55.03 -39.28 -25.42
N ASP A 502 55.07 -39.09 -26.74
CA ASP A 502 55.88 -39.91 -27.64
C ASP A 502 57.38 -39.65 -27.47
N VAL A 503 57.78 -38.38 -27.28
CA VAL A 503 59.18 -38.05 -26.96
C VAL A 503 59.58 -38.67 -25.62
N ARG A 504 58.71 -38.60 -24.61
CA ARG A 504 58.92 -39.28 -23.32
C ARG A 504 59.03 -40.79 -23.49
N ARG A 505 58.11 -41.44 -24.21
CA ARG A 505 58.14 -42.88 -24.47
C ARG A 505 59.41 -43.33 -25.17
N ARG A 506 59.89 -42.59 -26.17
CA ARG A 506 61.17 -42.90 -26.85
C ARG A 506 62.37 -42.81 -25.91
N LEU A 507 62.39 -41.83 -25.00
CA LEU A 507 63.41 -41.73 -23.97
C LEU A 507 63.31 -42.88 -22.95
N ASP A 508 62.09 -43.24 -22.53
CA ASP A 508 61.83 -44.38 -21.64
C ASP A 508 62.20 -45.73 -22.27
N ASP A 509 61.95 -45.95 -23.56
CA ASP A 509 62.34 -47.16 -24.30
C ASP A 509 63.87 -47.28 -24.43
N GLN A 510 64.56 -46.17 -24.69
CA GLN A 510 66.03 -46.14 -24.74
C GLN A 510 66.64 -46.42 -23.36
N LEU A 511 66.09 -45.84 -22.30
CA LEU A 511 66.48 -46.15 -20.92
C LEU A 511 66.11 -47.59 -20.52
N GLY A 512 65.02 -48.13 -21.07
CA GLY A 512 64.60 -49.53 -20.90
C GLY A 512 65.59 -50.52 -21.51
N ARG A 513 66.11 -50.25 -22.71
CA ARG A 513 67.17 -51.07 -23.35
C ARG A 513 68.48 -51.02 -22.58
N LEU A 514 68.86 -49.84 -22.08
CA LEU A 514 70.01 -49.66 -21.19
C LEU A 514 69.85 -50.48 -19.89
N ARG A 515 68.65 -50.47 -19.29
CA ARG A 515 68.33 -51.31 -18.11
C ARG A 515 68.31 -52.81 -18.43
N ALA A 516 67.85 -53.23 -19.60
CA ALA A 516 67.84 -54.64 -19.99
C ALA A 516 69.26 -55.22 -20.15
N ALA A 517 70.18 -54.46 -20.74
CA ALA A 517 71.59 -54.82 -20.83
C ALA A 517 72.31 -54.81 -19.46
N VAL A 518 71.88 -53.95 -18.54
CA VAL A 518 72.32 -53.97 -17.13
C VAL A 518 71.82 -55.22 -16.40
N ASN A 519 70.65 -55.72 -16.75
CA ASN A 519 69.99 -56.83 -16.05
C ASN A 519 70.39 -58.23 -16.56
N SER A 520 70.85 -58.39 -17.81
CA SER A 520 71.31 -59.69 -18.32
C SER A 520 72.67 -60.13 -17.75
N LEU A 521 73.37 -59.23 -17.02
CA LEU A 521 74.69 -59.43 -16.39
C LEU A 521 75.78 -59.95 -17.35
N ASP A 522 75.49 -59.90 -18.65
CA ASP A 522 76.43 -60.14 -19.74
C ASP A 522 77.29 -58.88 -19.92
N LEU A 523 78.49 -58.96 -19.38
CA LEU A 523 79.49 -57.88 -19.40
C LEU A 523 79.83 -57.42 -20.82
N ALA A 524 79.55 -58.20 -21.87
CA ALA A 524 79.77 -57.82 -23.27
C ALA A 524 78.59 -57.00 -23.84
N ALA A 525 77.34 -57.41 -23.58
CA ALA A 525 76.13 -56.72 -24.05
C ALA A 525 75.91 -55.35 -23.39
N LEU A 526 76.40 -55.17 -22.16
CA LEU A 526 76.33 -53.91 -21.43
C LEU A 526 77.18 -52.79 -22.08
N ASN A 527 78.32 -53.14 -22.69
CA ASN A 527 79.23 -52.14 -23.30
C ASN A 527 78.71 -51.64 -24.67
N THR A 528 77.97 -52.45 -25.44
CA THR A 528 77.42 -52.05 -26.75
C THR A 528 76.25 -51.08 -26.62
N VAL A 529 75.33 -51.29 -25.67
CA VAL A 529 74.17 -50.42 -25.46
C VAL A 529 74.55 -49.05 -24.87
N MET A 530 75.66 -48.97 -24.13
CA MET A 530 76.20 -47.71 -23.62
C MET A 530 76.70 -46.78 -24.74
N GLU A 531 77.25 -47.30 -25.85
CA GLU A 531 77.65 -46.50 -27.02
C GLU A 531 76.46 -46.06 -27.87
N GLU A 532 75.44 -46.90 -28.04
CA GLU A 532 74.20 -46.55 -28.74
C GLU A 532 73.45 -45.39 -28.03
N CYS A 533 73.37 -45.42 -26.69
CA CYS A 533 72.75 -44.35 -25.90
C CYS A 533 73.52 -43.01 -25.96
N ARG A 534 74.85 -43.02 -26.16
CA ARG A 534 75.66 -41.80 -26.38
C ARG A 534 75.32 -41.14 -27.73
N SER A 535 75.12 -41.94 -28.78
CA SER A 535 74.78 -41.43 -30.11
C SER A 535 73.34 -40.86 -30.24
N ALA A 536 72.41 -41.28 -29.38
CA ALA A 536 71.02 -40.82 -29.37
C ALA A 536 70.76 -39.51 -28.59
N GLY A 537 71.79 -38.96 -27.93
CA GLY A 537 71.69 -37.71 -27.16
C GLY A 537 71.00 -37.87 -25.81
N VAL A 538 71.10 -39.05 -25.18
CA VAL A 538 70.59 -39.28 -23.82
C VAL A 538 71.48 -38.53 -22.82
N PRO A 539 70.92 -37.76 -21.86
CA PRO A 539 71.70 -36.99 -20.91
C PRO A 539 72.70 -37.83 -20.09
N GLU A 540 73.92 -37.32 -19.95
CA GLU A 540 75.12 -37.99 -19.41
C GLU A 540 74.95 -38.59 -17.99
N ARG A 541 73.97 -38.08 -17.22
CA ARG A 541 73.63 -38.58 -15.88
C ARG A 541 73.18 -40.04 -15.84
N TYR A 542 72.57 -40.55 -16.91
CA TYR A 542 72.03 -41.92 -16.96
C TYR A 542 73.04 -42.99 -17.41
N LEU A 543 74.16 -42.58 -18.00
CA LEU A 543 75.25 -43.49 -18.40
C LEU A 543 76.14 -43.90 -17.22
N ARG A 544 76.15 -43.11 -16.13
CA ARG A 544 76.89 -43.42 -14.89
C ARG A 544 76.37 -44.67 -14.17
N ASP A 545 75.08 -44.98 -14.30
CA ASP A 545 74.46 -46.13 -13.62
C ASP A 545 74.78 -47.48 -14.30
N ALA A 546 75.06 -47.50 -15.61
CA ALA A 546 75.48 -48.70 -16.32
C ALA A 546 76.94 -49.10 -15.98
N GLU A 547 77.82 -48.12 -15.79
CA GLU A 547 79.21 -48.32 -15.36
C GLU A 547 79.32 -48.88 -13.92
N THR A 548 78.34 -48.60 -13.07
CA THR A 548 78.28 -49.13 -11.71
C THR A 548 77.73 -50.56 -11.63
N ALA A 549 76.88 -51.00 -12.56
CA ALA A 549 76.39 -52.37 -12.65
C ALA A 549 77.48 -53.40 -13.02
N LYS A 550 78.43 -53.00 -13.88
CA LYS A 550 79.65 -53.78 -14.19
C LYS A 550 80.48 -54.12 -12.96
N ARG A 551 80.61 -53.17 -12.03
CA ARG A 551 81.29 -53.35 -10.73
C ARG A 551 80.46 -54.16 -9.72
N ARG A 552 79.17 -54.39 -10.01
CA ARG A 552 78.21 -55.02 -9.09
C ARG A 552 78.26 -56.56 -9.16
N VAL A 553 78.51 -57.16 -10.32
CA VAL A 553 78.61 -58.64 -10.49
C VAL A 553 79.75 -59.23 -9.68
N GLU A 554 80.92 -58.58 -9.70
CA GLU A 554 82.09 -58.96 -8.90
C GLU A 554 81.83 -58.79 -7.38
N GLY A 555 80.92 -57.89 -7.01
CA GLY A 555 80.50 -57.67 -5.62
C GLY A 555 79.42 -58.63 -5.12
N MET A 556 78.70 -59.36 -5.98
CA MET A 556 77.55 -60.20 -5.58
C MET A 556 77.97 -61.52 -4.92
N MET A 557 79.12 -62.11 -5.28
CA MET A 557 79.64 -63.34 -4.65
C MET A 557 80.14 -63.13 -3.20
N LEU A 558 80.68 -61.95 -2.89
CA LEU A 558 81.12 -61.58 -1.54
C LEU A 558 79.94 -61.25 -0.60
N ARG A 559 78.78 -60.87 -1.14
CA ARG A 559 77.61 -60.42 -0.36
C ARG A 559 76.67 -61.56 0.06
N LEU A 560 76.68 -62.70 -0.66
CA LEU A 560 75.87 -63.89 -0.33
C LEU A 560 76.30 -64.53 1.01
N ASP A 561 77.60 -64.50 1.35
CA ASP A 561 78.15 -65.05 2.60
C ASP A 561 77.96 -64.11 3.82
N GLU A 562 77.79 -62.81 3.57
CA GLU A 562 77.55 -61.81 4.62
C GLU A 562 76.04 -61.61 4.91
N ALA A 563 75.18 -61.89 3.93
CA ALA A 563 73.72 -61.82 4.05
C ALA A 563 73.11 -62.95 4.89
N THR A 564 73.68 -64.15 4.83
CA THR A 564 73.27 -65.32 5.65
C THR A 564 73.58 -65.14 7.14
N LYS A 565 74.67 -64.43 7.49
CA LYS A 565 75.05 -64.14 8.89
C LYS A 565 74.25 -63.00 9.53
N ARG A 566 73.68 -62.07 8.74
CA ARG A 566 72.95 -60.88 9.22
C ARG A 566 71.42 -61.00 9.21
N LYS A 567 70.85 -62.13 8.77
CA LYS A 567 69.38 -62.40 8.71
C LYS A 567 68.56 -61.33 7.97
N ASN A 568 69.14 -60.65 6.98
CA ASN A 568 68.47 -59.60 6.21
C ASN A 568 67.71 -60.19 5.01
N LEU A 569 66.37 -60.13 5.01
CA LEU A 569 65.49 -60.78 4.03
C LEU A 569 65.64 -60.24 2.60
N ALA A 570 65.83 -58.93 2.44
CA ALA A 570 66.06 -58.32 1.14
C ALA A 570 67.47 -58.66 0.62
N ALA A 571 68.48 -58.71 1.49
CA ALA A 571 69.81 -59.16 1.11
C ALA A 571 69.85 -60.66 0.81
N LEU A 572 69.15 -61.51 1.57
CA LEU A 572 69.01 -62.96 1.35
C LEU A 572 68.21 -63.26 0.07
N ARG A 573 67.04 -62.65 -0.15
CA ARG A 573 66.28 -62.80 -1.41
C ARG A 573 67.04 -62.21 -2.58
N SER A 574 67.57 -60.98 -2.48
CA SER A 574 68.35 -60.36 -3.55
C SER A 574 69.64 -61.11 -3.84
N THR A 575 70.36 -61.68 -2.89
CA THR A 575 71.58 -62.45 -3.21
C THR A 575 71.24 -63.87 -3.66
N ILE A 576 70.20 -64.53 -3.14
CA ILE A 576 69.72 -65.82 -3.65
C ILE A 576 69.18 -65.68 -5.07
N ASP A 577 68.34 -64.68 -5.32
CA ASP A 577 67.71 -64.39 -6.61
C ASP A 577 68.73 -63.72 -7.56
N SER A 578 69.62 -62.81 -7.12
CA SER A 578 70.71 -62.31 -7.99
C SER A 578 71.79 -63.36 -8.26
N CYS A 579 71.98 -64.38 -7.42
CA CYS A 579 72.81 -65.53 -7.77
C CYS A 579 72.06 -66.48 -8.73
N ARG A 580 70.75 -66.69 -8.57
CA ARG A 580 69.93 -67.49 -9.51
C ARG A 580 69.79 -66.83 -10.88
N ASP A 581 69.46 -65.54 -10.91
CA ASP A 581 69.23 -64.72 -12.09
C ASP A 581 70.56 -64.41 -12.82
N ALA A 582 71.70 -64.39 -12.12
CA ALA A 582 73.03 -64.34 -12.73
C ALA A 582 73.55 -65.70 -13.24
N GLY A 583 72.74 -66.77 -13.14
CA GLY A 583 73.08 -68.10 -13.64
C GLY A 583 74.03 -68.93 -12.76
N LEU A 584 74.21 -68.60 -11.48
CA LEU A 584 75.03 -69.40 -10.56
C LEU A 584 74.28 -70.68 -10.13
N PRO A 585 74.94 -71.85 -10.14
CA PRO A 585 74.28 -73.15 -10.00
C PRO A 585 73.71 -73.41 -8.59
N GLU A 586 72.57 -74.14 -8.54
CA GLU A 586 71.71 -74.34 -7.36
C GLU A 586 72.30 -74.93 -6.05
N PRO A 587 73.39 -75.74 -5.99
CA PRO A 587 73.83 -76.31 -4.71
C PRO A 587 74.38 -75.28 -3.70
N ALA A 588 74.73 -74.06 -4.14
CA ALA A 588 75.24 -73.00 -3.27
C ALA A 588 74.15 -72.21 -2.49
N LEU A 589 72.86 -72.44 -2.77
CA LEU A 589 71.75 -71.60 -2.28
C LEU A 589 70.87 -72.24 -1.21
N LYS A 590 71.10 -73.51 -0.86
CA LYS A 590 70.15 -74.34 -0.08
C LYS A 590 69.96 -73.88 1.37
N ASP A 591 71.01 -73.41 2.04
CA ASP A 591 70.96 -72.98 3.45
C ASP A 591 70.37 -71.56 3.63
N ALA A 592 70.53 -70.71 2.62
CA ALA A 592 69.97 -69.36 2.60
C ALA A 592 68.43 -69.35 2.41
N VAL A 593 67.88 -70.39 1.77
CA VAL A 593 66.42 -70.56 1.52
C VAL A 593 65.65 -70.93 2.80
N ALA A 594 66.25 -71.68 3.72
CA ALA A 594 65.62 -72.05 4.99
C ALA A 594 65.46 -70.84 5.94
N VAL A 595 66.46 -69.95 5.99
CA VAL A 595 66.41 -68.70 6.77
C VAL A 595 65.41 -67.72 6.16
N LYS A 596 65.26 -67.70 4.82
CA LYS A 596 64.25 -66.90 4.10
C LYS A 596 62.82 -67.21 4.58
N ALA A 597 62.41 -68.48 4.61
CA ALA A 597 61.02 -68.86 4.94
C ALA A 597 60.53 -68.39 6.33
N GLN A 598 61.41 -68.39 7.34
CA GLN A 598 61.05 -67.97 8.70
C GLN A 598 60.85 -66.45 8.81
N VAL A 599 61.66 -65.66 8.11
CA VAL A 599 61.54 -64.20 8.10
C VAL A 599 60.34 -63.75 7.25
N GLU A 600 59.93 -64.53 6.23
CA GLU A 600 58.77 -64.24 5.36
C GLU A 600 57.44 -64.29 6.11
N LYS A 601 57.30 -65.22 7.07
CA LYS A 601 56.11 -65.30 7.93
C LYS A 601 55.94 -64.04 8.78
N LEU A 602 57.03 -63.55 9.37
CA LEU A 602 57.01 -62.34 10.20
C LEU A 602 56.81 -61.06 9.35
N GLN A 603 57.34 -61.00 8.12
CA GLN A 603 57.00 -59.93 7.16
C GLN A 603 55.53 -59.97 6.73
N GLY A 604 54.93 -61.16 6.57
CA GLY A 604 53.51 -61.32 6.24
C GLY A 604 52.59 -60.75 7.33
N GLU A 605 52.90 -61.03 8.59
CA GLU A 605 52.19 -60.48 9.74
C GLU A 605 52.40 -58.94 9.84
N LEU A 606 53.63 -58.44 9.70
CA LEU A 606 53.93 -57.01 9.71
C LEU A 606 53.21 -56.26 8.58
N SER A 607 53.28 -56.76 7.34
CA SER A 607 52.61 -56.13 6.18
C SER A 607 51.09 -56.15 6.28
N SER A 608 50.50 -57.19 6.88
CA SER A 608 49.06 -57.21 7.17
C SER A 608 48.66 -56.13 8.19
N THR A 609 49.48 -55.90 9.22
CA THR A 609 49.24 -54.83 10.20
C THR A 609 49.49 -53.42 9.64
N VAL A 610 50.50 -53.25 8.77
CA VAL A 610 50.74 -51.98 8.03
C VAL A 610 49.55 -51.66 7.12
N ARG A 611 48.94 -52.67 6.49
CA ARG A 611 47.73 -52.50 5.66
C ARG A 611 46.49 -52.20 6.50
N ALA A 612 46.36 -52.81 7.67
CA ALA A 612 45.24 -52.58 8.58
C ALA A 612 45.28 -51.17 9.23
N LYS A 613 46.46 -50.53 9.27
CA LYS A 613 46.70 -49.18 9.81
C LYS A 613 46.19 -48.96 11.24
N ASP A 614 46.02 -50.04 12.00
CA ASP A 614 45.68 -50.00 13.42
C ASP A 614 46.95 -49.78 14.24
N LEU A 615 47.04 -48.62 14.89
CA LEU A 615 48.21 -48.21 15.66
C LEU A 615 48.56 -49.19 16.79
N ARG A 616 47.57 -49.85 17.41
CA ARG A 616 47.80 -50.83 18.49
C ARG A 616 48.41 -52.11 17.94
N LEU A 617 47.83 -52.65 16.87
CA LEU A 617 48.34 -53.85 16.20
C LEU A 617 49.73 -53.61 15.59
N LEU A 618 49.96 -52.42 15.03
CA LEU A 618 51.24 -52.00 14.45
C LEU A 618 52.35 -51.88 15.52
N ARG A 619 52.04 -51.33 16.70
CA ARG A 619 53.01 -51.27 17.83
C ARG A 619 53.37 -52.67 18.34
N MET A 620 52.39 -53.57 18.44
CA MET A 620 52.62 -54.96 18.84
C MET A 620 53.46 -55.73 17.81
N SER A 621 53.13 -55.61 16.51
CA SER A 621 53.84 -56.31 15.44
C SER A 621 55.26 -55.78 15.24
N ILE A 622 55.49 -54.48 15.40
CA ILE A 622 56.85 -53.89 15.44
C ILE A 622 57.65 -54.47 16.61
N GLY A 623 57.06 -54.58 17.80
CA GLY A 623 57.72 -55.16 18.98
C GLY A 623 58.09 -56.64 18.81
N THR A 624 57.21 -57.45 18.24
CA THR A 624 57.50 -58.87 17.93
C THR A 624 58.55 -59.03 16.83
N CYS A 625 58.55 -58.16 15.82
CA CYS A 625 59.55 -58.15 14.75
C CYS A 625 60.93 -57.67 15.25
N GLN A 626 60.98 -56.71 16.18
CA GLN A 626 62.21 -56.26 16.83
C GLN A 626 62.82 -57.35 17.72
N ALA A 627 62.00 -58.05 18.51
CA ALA A 627 62.45 -59.18 19.32
C ALA A 627 62.98 -60.36 18.49
N ALA A 628 62.49 -60.53 17.26
CA ALA A 628 62.93 -61.56 16.32
C ALA A 628 64.15 -61.17 15.47
N GLY A 629 64.63 -59.92 15.56
CA GLY A 629 65.82 -59.44 14.85
C GLY A 629 65.65 -59.28 13.34
N LEU A 630 64.46 -58.90 12.86
CA LEU A 630 64.24 -58.55 11.45
C LEU A 630 65.08 -57.34 11.02
N PRO A 631 65.48 -57.28 9.74
CA PRO A 631 66.28 -56.17 9.21
C PRO A 631 65.59 -54.82 9.38
N GLU A 632 66.39 -53.78 9.69
CA GLU A 632 65.91 -52.43 9.99
C GLU A 632 65.03 -51.83 8.87
N ALA A 633 65.20 -52.19 7.61
CA ALA A 633 64.49 -51.55 6.49
C ALA A 633 62.95 -51.71 6.56
N ASP A 634 62.45 -52.93 6.82
CA ASP A 634 61.00 -53.18 6.89
C ASP A 634 60.41 -52.63 8.20
N LEU A 635 61.22 -52.66 9.27
CA LEU A 635 60.90 -52.01 10.53
C LEU A 635 60.87 -50.49 10.37
N VAL A 636 61.71 -49.89 9.54
CA VAL A 636 61.73 -48.45 9.25
C VAL A 636 60.48 -48.05 8.45
N GLU A 637 60.01 -48.86 7.50
CA GLU A 637 58.75 -48.58 6.80
C GLU A 637 57.54 -48.68 7.75
N ALA A 638 57.49 -49.73 8.58
CA ALA A 638 56.46 -49.87 9.63
C ALA A 638 56.54 -48.74 10.67
N GLN A 639 57.74 -48.28 11.04
CA GLN A 639 57.97 -47.14 11.94
C GLN A 639 57.62 -45.81 11.28
N ARG A 640 57.84 -45.64 9.97
CA ARG A 640 57.40 -44.46 9.21
C ARG A 640 55.89 -44.40 9.11
N THR A 641 55.22 -45.53 8.82
CA THR A 641 53.76 -45.60 8.83
C THR A 641 53.20 -45.39 10.24
N LYS A 642 53.83 -45.94 11.27
CA LYS A 642 53.51 -45.65 12.68
C LYS A 642 53.65 -44.15 12.97
N ALA A 643 54.78 -43.54 12.65
CA ALA A 643 55.04 -42.12 12.89
C ALA A 643 54.09 -41.22 12.11
N HIS A 644 53.73 -41.60 10.88
CA HIS A 644 52.75 -40.89 10.07
C HIS A 644 51.33 -40.99 10.66
N ILE A 645 50.91 -42.19 11.11
CA ILE A 645 49.62 -42.38 11.78
C ILE A 645 49.60 -41.63 13.12
N GLU A 646 50.68 -41.63 13.89
CA GLU A 646 50.83 -40.83 15.12
C GLU A 646 50.78 -39.32 14.83
N GLN A 647 51.39 -38.87 13.74
CA GLN A 647 51.32 -37.48 13.29
C GLN A 647 49.89 -37.11 12.86
N LEU A 648 49.18 -38.00 12.17
CA LEU A 648 47.78 -37.79 11.78
C LEU A 648 46.85 -37.77 12.99
N HIS A 649 47.03 -38.66 13.96
CA HIS A 649 46.31 -38.61 15.23
C HIS A 649 46.61 -37.33 16.01
N ALA A 650 47.88 -36.91 16.10
CA ALA A 650 48.24 -35.67 16.77
C ALA A 650 47.64 -34.44 16.05
N LYS A 651 47.59 -34.43 14.72
CA LYS A 651 46.90 -33.40 13.93
C LYS A 651 45.38 -33.42 14.16
N LEU A 652 44.76 -34.60 14.22
CA LEU A 652 43.33 -34.75 14.47
C LEU A 652 42.97 -34.32 15.91
N GLU A 653 43.78 -34.69 16.89
CA GLU A 653 43.64 -34.23 18.28
C GLU A 653 43.85 -32.72 18.40
N ALA A 654 44.86 -32.16 17.73
CA ALA A 654 45.06 -30.71 17.69
C ALA A 654 43.86 -30.00 17.06
N ALA A 655 43.29 -30.53 15.97
CA ALA A 655 42.10 -29.97 15.33
C ALA A 655 40.85 -30.11 16.21
N LEU A 656 40.70 -31.22 16.94
CA LEU A 656 39.64 -31.43 17.94
C LEU A 656 39.76 -30.47 19.12
N GLN A 657 40.99 -30.17 19.55
CA GLN A 657 41.26 -29.19 20.62
C GLN A 657 41.02 -27.76 20.17
N GLN A 658 41.46 -27.41 18.96
CA GLN A 658 41.27 -26.07 18.39
C GLN A 658 39.82 -25.79 18.02
N ARG A 659 39.01 -26.83 17.77
CA ARG A 659 37.58 -26.76 17.37
C ARG A 659 37.33 -25.85 16.16
N GLU A 660 38.35 -25.66 15.31
CA GLU A 660 38.21 -24.96 14.06
C GLU A 660 37.65 -25.89 13.00
N LEU A 661 36.50 -25.53 12.42
CA LEU A 661 35.77 -26.40 11.50
C LEU A 661 36.60 -26.81 10.28
N GLU A 662 37.36 -25.88 9.70
CA GLU A 662 38.18 -26.13 8.52
C GLU A 662 39.39 -27.00 8.84
N ALA A 663 40.08 -26.74 9.96
CA ALA A 663 41.17 -27.58 10.44
C ALA A 663 40.69 -29.01 10.74
N LEU A 664 39.51 -29.16 11.34
CA LEU A 664 38.90 -30.45 11.64
C LEU A 664 38.48 -31.21 10.36
N ARG A 665 37.86 -30.53 9.39
CA ARG A 665 37.53 -31.14 8.09
C ARG A 665 38.78 -31.57 7.33
N GLY A 666 39.81 -30.72 7.31
CA GLY A 666 41.11 -31.04 6.71
C GLY A 666 41.76 -32.26 7.36
N ALA A 667 41.83 -32.29 8.70
CA ALA A 667 42.38 -33.41 9.44
C ALA A 667 41.59 -34.72 9.22
N ILE A 668 40.26 -34.66 9.21
CA ILE A 668 39.40 -35.82 8.89
C ILE A 668 39.67 -36.32 7.47
N GLN A 669 39.75 -35.42 6.48
CA GLN A 669 40.00 -35.78 5.09
C GLN A 669 41.41 -36.37 4.90
N GLU A 670 42.44 -35.78 5.52
CA GLU A 670 43.80 -36.32 5.55
C GLU A 670 43.81 -37.74 6.16
N CYS A 671 43.08 -37.96 7.26
CA CYS A 671 42.96 -39.27 7.90
C CYS A 671 42.19 -40.29 7.05
N GLN A 672 41.15 -39.87 6.32
CA GLN A 672 40.38 -40.71 5.41
C GLN A 672 41.20 -41.13 4.18
N VAL A 673 41.93 -40.19 3.57
CA VAL A 673 42.86 -40.47 2.46
C VAL A 673 43.99 -41.39 2.93
N ALA A 674 44.46 -41.19 4.15
CA ALA A 674 45.41 -42.07 4.80
C ALA A 674 44.80 -43.41 5.25
N GLY A 675 43.49 -43.65 5.08
CA GLY A 675 42.83 -44.93 5.35
C GLY A 675 42.80 -45.33 6.82
N LEU A 676 42.73 -44.37 7.75
CA LEU A 676 42.48 -44.69 9.16
C LEU A 676 41.10 -45.36 9.33
N PRO A 677 40.96 -46.30 10.28
CA PRO A 677 39.71 -46.99 10.50
C PRO A 677 38.61 -46.03 10.99
N ALA A 678 37.37 -46.27 10.53
CA ALA A 678 36.24 -45.37 10.80
C ALA A 678 35.96 -45.15 12.30
N GLY A 679 36.35 -46.10 13.17
CA GLY A 679 36.22 -45.99 14.62
C GLY A 679 36.96 -44.79 15.21
N ASP A 680 38.13 -44.47 14.69
CA ASP A 680 38.97 -43.36 15.17
C ASP A 680 38.47 -41.99 14.68
N LEU A 681 37.55 -41.97 13.70
CA LEU A 681 36.97 -40.75 13.13
C LEU A 681 35.58 -40.40 13.69
N VAL A 682 34.96 -41.29 14.49
CA VAL A 682 33.58 -41.10 14.98
C VAL A 682 33.45 -39.82 15.81
N GLU A 683 34.36 -39.61 16.77
CA GLU A 683 34.33 -38.43 17.64
C GLU A 683 34.57 -37.13 16.86
N ALA A 684 35.46 -37.17 15.87
CA ALA A 684 35.73 -36.05 14.97
C ALA A 684 34.50 -35.69 14.11
N HIS A 685 33.81 -36.68 13.54
CA HIS A 685 32.58 -36.46 12.79
C HIS A 685 31.42 -35.94 13.67
N GLN A 686 31.28 -36.44 14.90
CA GLN A 686 30.26 -35.93 15.84
C GLN A 686 30.54 -34.48 16.23
N THR A 687 31.81 -34.15 16.48
CA THR A 687 32.24 -32.79 16.82
C THR A 687 32.05 -31.84 15.63
N GLN A 688 32.41 -32.26 14.42
CA GLN A 688 32.13 -31.53 13.19
C GLN A 688 30.63 -31.25 13.03
N ALA A 689 29.77 -32.27 13.14
CA ALA A 689 28.32 -32.12 12.99
C ALA A 689 27.70 -31.23 14.08
N ARG A 690 28.28 -31.18 15.28
CA ARG A 690 27.85 -30.28 16.35
C ARG A 690 28.26 -28.83 16.06
N LEU A 691 29.49 -28.59 15.61
CA LEU A 691 29.97 -27.27 15.22
C LEU A 691 29.21 -26.70 14.00
N GLU A 692 28.91 -27.53 13.00
CA GLU A 692 28.12 -27.13 11.82
C GLU A 692 26.70 -26.72 12.21
N ARG A 693 26.04 -27.48 13.09
CA ARG A 693 24.71 -27.12 13.60
C ARG A 693 24.73 -25.82 14.39
N ALA A 694 25.69 -25.66 15.30
CA ALA A 694 25.83 -24.43 16.07
C ALA A 694 26.11 -23.21 15.17
N LEU A 695 26.95 -23.35 14.14
CA LEU A 695 27.19 -22.31 13.14
C LEU A 695 25.94 -21.99 12.31
N ALA A 696 25.20 -23.01 11.89
CA ALA A 696 23.95 -22.82 11.13
C ALA A 696 22.91 -22.08 11.98
N ASN A 697 22.75 -22.44 13.25
CA ASN A 697 21.85 -21.76 14.18
C ASN A 697 22.32 -20.33 14.47
N LEU A 698 23.62 -20.10 14.63
CA LEU A 698 24.19 -18.75 14.80
C LEU A 698 23.93 -17.87 13.58
N ARG A 699 24.15 -18.40 12.35
CA ARG A 699 23.83 -17.72 11.10
C ARG A 699 22.34 -17.43 10.97
N ALA A 700 21.48 -18.41 11.24
CA ALA A 700 20.03 -18.22 11.23
C ALA A 700 19.60 -17.14 12.23
N GLY A 701 20.16 -17.12 13.44
CA GLY A 701 19.91 -16.05 14.43
C GLY A 701 20.38 -14.68 13.94
N ILE A 702 21.54 -14.62 13.26
CA ILE A 702 22.09 -13.39 12.67
C ILE A 702 21.21 -12.89 11.52
N ASP A 703 20.78 -13.78 10.63
CA ASP A 703 20.01 -13.46 9.43
C ASP A 703 18.57 -13.06 9.78
N LEU A 704 17.94 -13.79 10.72
CA LEU A 704 16.61 -13.48 11.21
C LEU A 704 16.59 -12.29 12.18
N ARG A 705 17.76 -11.88 12.69
CA ARG A 705 17.94 -10.78 13.66
C ARG A 705 17.00 -10.87 14.87
N ASP A 706 16.58 -12.07 15.23
CA ASP A 706 15.74 -12.30 16.41
C ASP A 706 16.65 -12.42 17.64
N SER A 707 16.50 -11.49 18.58
CA SER A 707 17.34 -11.40 19.77
C SER A 707 17.29 -12.66 20.65
N GLU A 708 16.17 -13.40 20.67
CA GLU A 708 16.02 -14.62 21.45
C GLU A 708 16.71 -15.80 20.76
N LEU A 709 16.46 -15.98 19.46
CA LEU A 709 17.14 -17.02 18.67
C LEU A 709 18.66 -16.81 18.68
N LEU A 710 19.11 -15.56 18.53
CA LEU A 710 20.53 -15.21 18.56
C LEU A 710 21.16 -15.48 19.94
N ARG A 711 20.43 -15.22 21.05
CA ARG A 711 20.90 -15.56 22.40
C ARG A 711 21.02 -17.08 22.57
N SER A 712 20.00 -17.85 22.17
CA SER A 712 20.05 -19.31 22.26
C SER A 712 21.15 -19.90 21.37
N ALA A 713 21.35 -19.34 20.17
CA ALA A 713 22.38 -19.79 19.25
C ALA A 713 23.79 -19.44 19.74
N LEU A 714 23.97 -18.30 20.42
CA LEU A 714 25.21 -17.92 21.08
C LEU A 714 25.55 -18.86 22.25
N GLU A 715 24.57 -19.26 23.05
CA GLU A 715 24.76 -20.24 24.12
C GLU A 715 25.12 -21.62 23.56
N GLU A 716 24.41 -22.07 22.52
CA GLU A 716 24.72 -23.32 21.83
C GLU A 716 26.14 -23.29 21.22
N ALA A 717 26.51 -22.19 20.56
CA ALA A 717 27.83 -21.98 19.98
C ALA A 717 28.95 -21.96 21.02
N ARG A 718 28.73 -21.29 22.17
CA ARG A 718 29.66 -21.34 23.31
C ARG A 718 29.80 -22.75 23.86
N SER A 719 28.69 -23.49 24.01
CA SER A 719 28.72 -24.88 24.48
C SER A 719 29.43 -25.83 23.48
N ALA A 720 29.32 -25.53 22.19
CA ALA A 720 30.01 -26.26 21.12
C ALA A 720 31.50 -25.88 21.03
N GLY A 721 31.91 -24.78 21.67
CA GLY A 721 33.30 -24.28 21.68
C GLY A 721 33.70 -23.66 20.34
N LEU A 722 32.79 -22.91 19.72
CA LEU A 722 33.09 -22.13 18.52
C LEU A 722 34.16 -21.05 18.81
N PRO A 723 35.07 -20.77 17.86
CA PRO A 723 36.10 -19.76 18.02
C PRO A 723 35.53 -18.35 18.31
N GLU A 724 36.20 -17.64 19.22
CA GLU A 724 35.85 -16.31 19.71
C GLU A 724 35.55 -15.25 18.62
N PRO A 725 36.23 -15.18 17.46
CA PRO A 725 35.87 -14.21 16.42
C PRO A 725 34.44 -14.35 15.89
N ALA A 726 33.94 -15.58 15.70
CA ALA A 726 32.57 -15.83 15.24
C ALA A 726 31.54 -15.43 16.30
N LEU A 727 31.86 -15.68 17.58
CA LEU A 727 31.04 -15.27 18.72
C LEU A 727 31.01 -13.74 18.88
N ARG A 728 32.15 -13.07 18.68
CA ARG A 728 32.27 -11.59 18.76
C ARG A 728 31.41 -10.88 17.73
N GLU A 729 31.40 -11.36 16.47
CA GLU A 729 30.54 -10.77 15.44
C GLU A 729 29.05 -10.91 15.81
N ALA A 730 28.64 -12.11 16.23
CA ALA A 730 27.26 -12.37 16.64
C ALA A 730 26.84 -11.53 17.87
N MET A 731 27.71 -11.38 18.88
CA MET A 731 27.47 -10.52 20.04
C MET A 731 27.39 -9.04 19.67
N ALA A 732 28.24 -8.55 18.75
CA ALA A 732 28.18 -7.18 18.28
C ALA A 732 26.84 -6.90 17.57
N ARG A 733 26.38 -7.82 16.72
CA ARG A 733 25.06 -7.73 16.08
C ARG A 733 23.92 -7.80 17.10
N GLN A 734 24.03 -8.67 18.12
CA GLN A 734 23.05 -8.74 19.21
C GLN A 734 22.91 -7.41 19.95
N ALA A 735 24.04 -6.77 20.28
CA ALA A 735 24.05 -5.49 20.99
C ALA A 735 23.40 -4.37 20.16
N VAL A 736 23.62 -4.34 18.84
CA VAL A 736 22.96 -3.39 17.94
C VAL A 736 21.45 -3.63 17.91
N VAL A 737 21.01 -4.87 17.72
CA VAL A 737 19.58 -5.22 17.71
C VAL A 737 18.91 -4.85 19.03
N GLN A 738 19.53 -5.18 20.17
CA GLN A 738 19.00 -4.81 21.49
C GLN A 738 18.93 -3.31 21.70
N ARG A 739 19.96 -2.56 21.32
CA ARG A 739 19.96 -1.10 21.41
C ARG A 739 18.83 -0.49 20.59
N LEU A 740 18.62 -0.97 19.37
CA LEU A 740 17.55 -0.49 18.50
C LEU A 740 16.17 -0.85 19.05
N MET A 741 15.98 -2.06 19.59
CA MET A 741 14.72 -2.46 20.24
C MET A 741 14.41 -1.59 21.45
N VAL A 742 15.39 -1.35 22.33
CA VAL A 742 15.23 -0.49 23.50
C VAL A 742 14.95 0.95 23.08
N GLY A 743 15.64 1.45 22.05
CA GLY A 743 15.41 2.79 21.50
C GLY A 743 13.99 2.95 20.92
N LEU A 744 13.54 1.97 20.14
CA LEU A 744 12.20 1.96 19.56
C LEU A 744 11.11 1.85 20.64
N GLN A 745 11.29 0.97 21.62
CA GLN A 745 10.35 0.83 22.74
C GLN A 745 10.28 2.10 23.58
N ALA A 746 11.43 2.70 23.92
CA ALA A 746 11.46 3.95 24.67
C ALA A 746 10.82 5.12 23.90
N ALA A 747 10.88 5.11 22.57
CA ALA A 747 10.19 6.09 21.73
C ALA A 747 8.67 5.85 21.71
N MET A 748 8.23 4.59 21.65
CA MET A 748 6.81 4.23 21.77
C MET A 748 6.22 4.61 23.12
N ASP A 749 6.92 4.32 24.22
CA ASP A 749 6.48 4.62 25.59
C ASP A 749 6.37 6.13 25.87
N ARG A 750 7.09 6.96 25.10
CA ARG A 750 7.00 8.43 25.17
C ARG A 750 5.82 9.01 24.40
N HIS A 751 5.17 8.22 23.55
CA HIS A 751 4.04 8.62 22.69
C HIS A 751 4.27 9.93 21.90
N ASP A 752 5.53 10.23 21.56
CA ASP A 752 5.93 11.44 20.83
C ASP A 752 6.25 11.06 19.38
N VAL A 753 5.44 11.58 18.44
CA VAL A 753 5.57 11.34 17.00
C VAL A 753 6.93 11.78 16.47
N GLU A 754 7.50 12.86 17.01
CA GLU A 754 8.79 13.41 16.57
C GLU A 754 9.99 12.55 17.02
N ILE A 755 9.83 11.77 18.11
CA ILE A 755 10.84 10.81 18.58
C ILE A 755 10.64 9.43 17.95
N LEU A 756 9.38 9.02 17.77
CA LEU A 756 9.03 7.71 17.22
C LEU A 756 9.41 7.58 15.74
N ARG A 757 9.20 8.61 14.93
CA ARG A 757 9.53 8.59 13.49
C ARG A 757 11.03 8.33 13.21
N PRO A 758 12.00 9.05 13.81
CA PRO A 758 13.42 8.75 13.63
C PRO A 758 13.82 7.41 14.24
N ALA A 759 13.28 7.02 15.40
CA ALA A 759 13.56 5.71 15.99
C ALA A 759 13.08 4.55 15.09
N LEU A 760 11.94 4.71 14.41
CA LEU A 760 11.40 3.75 13.45
C LEU A 760 12.24 3.72 12.16
N GLN A 761 12.78 4.86 11.73
CA GLN A 761 13.73 4.90 10.63
C GLN A 761 15.05 4.21 10.97
N GLU A 762 15.64 4.50 12.14
CA GLU A 762 16.83 3.79 12.64
C GLU A 762 16.57 2.28 12.77
N ALA A 763 15.37 1.88 13.19
CA ALA A 763 14.95 0.48 13.25
C ALA A 763 14.87 -0.19 11.87
N ARG A 764 14.36 0.52 10.84
CA ARG A 764 14.32 0.05 9.44
C ARG A 764 15.72 -0.07 8.84
N GLU A 765 16.56 0.94 9.02
CA GLU A 765 17.95 0.92 8.57
C GLU A 765 18.75 -0.18 9.27
N GLY A 766 18.48 -0.39 10.55
CA GLY A 766 18.99 -1.50 11.35
C GLY A 766 18.33 -2.86 11.09
N GLN A 767 17.40 -2.94 10.12
CA GLN A 767 16.65 -4.14 9.71
C GLN A 767 16.11 -4.93 10.91
N LEU A 768 15.49 -4.25 11.88
CA LEU A 768 14.78 -4.94 12.96
C LEU A 768 13.69 -5.88 12.39
N PRO A 769 13.34 -6.97 13.08
CA PRO A 769 12.28 -7.87 12.61
C PRO A 769 10.97 -7.12 12.31
N GLU A 770 10.35 -7.41 11.16
CA GLU A 770 9.15 -6.70 10.67
C GLU A 770 8.02 -6.62 11.71
N ARG A 771 7.90 -7.61 12.60
CA ARG A 771 6.89 -7.62 13.67
C ARG A 771 6.98 -6.37 14.56
N HIS A 772 8.19 -5.95 14.94
CA HIS A 772 8.39 -4.80 15.82
C HIS A 772 8.20 -3.48 15.08
N ILE A 773 8.62 -3.44 13.81
CA ILE A 773 8.42 -2.28 12.94
C ILE A 773 6.92 -2.05 12.72
N ARG A 774 6.14 -3.10 12.41
CA ARG A 774 4.68 -2.99 12.22
C ARG A 774 3.95 -2.48 13.46
N ILE A 775 4.27 -3.01 14.64
CA ILE A 775 3.65 -2.53 15.90
C ILE A 775 3.94 -1.04 16.11
N ALA A 776 5.18 -0.60 15.85
CA ALA A 776 5.54 0.81 15.96
C ALA A 776 4.89 1.69 14.87
N GLU A 777 4.68 1.17 13.65
CA GLU A 777 3.96 1.85 12.56
C GLU A 777 2.47 2.02 12.87
N GLU A 778 1.83 1.00 13.42
CA GLU A 778 0.44 1.04 13.88
C GLU A 778 0.28 2.08 15.00
N GLU A 779 1.20 2.13 15.95
CA GLU A 779 1.21 3.12 17.03
C GLU A 779 1.47 4.54 16.50
N LEU A 780 2.39 4.71 15.55
CA LEU A 780 2.64 5.99 14.88
C LEU A 780 1.38 6.49 14.15
N ALA A 781 0.73 5.63 13.38
CA ALA A 781 -0.50 5.96 12.66
C ALA A 781 -1.65 6.32 13.63
N ARG A 782 -1.75 5.63 14.77
CA ARG A 782 -2.71 5.94 15.85
C ARG A 782 -2.46 7.35 16.40
N LEU A 783 -1.20 7.69 16.72
CA LEU A 783 -0.83 9.00 17.27
C LEU A 783 -1.01 10.13 16.25
N GLU A 784 -0.67 9.92 14.97
CA GLU A 784 -0.90 10.89 13.89
C GLU A 784 -2.41 11.11 13.64
N GLY A 785 -3.22 10.04 13.74
CA GLY A 785 -4.67 10.11 13.70
C GLY A 785 -5.24 10.97 14.84
N LEU A 786 -4.74 10.77 16.07
CA LEU A 786 -5.13 11.60 17.22
C LEU A 786 -4.73 13.06 17.05
N ARG A 787 -3.48 13.33 16.64
CA ARG A 787 -2.99 14.70 16.42
C ARG A 787 -3.76 15.44 15.33
N SER A 788 -4.07 14.76 14.22
CA SER A 788 -4.90 15.34 13.14
C SER A 788 -6.35 15.58 13.61
N SER A 789 -6.95 14.67 14.39
CA SER A 789 -8.27 14.88 14.98
C SER A 789 -8.29 16.06 15.96
N LEU A 790 -7.22 16.23 16.75
CA LEU A 790 -7.05 17.33 17.70
C LEU A 790 -6.92 18.68 16.97
N HIS A 791 -6.12 18.74 15.90
CA HIS A 791 -5.99 19.93 15.06
C HIS A 791 -7.29 20.27 14.33
N ALA A 792 -8.03 19.26 13.83
CA ALA A 792 -9.33 19.47 13.21
C ALA A 792 -10.35 20.03 14.22
N ALA A 793 -10.38 19.46 15.44
CA ALA A 793 -11.25 19.94 16.51
C ALA A 793 -10.89 21.38 16.93
N ALA A 794 -9.59 21.67 17.11
CA ALA A 794 -9.11 23.01 17.45
C ALA A 794 -9.46 24.06 16.39
N ARG A 795 -9.43 23.69 15.10
CA ARG A 795 -9.87 24.56 13.99
C ARG A 795 -11.38 24.73 13.91
N SER A 796 -12.14 23.69 14.22
CA SER A 796 -13.60 23.75 14.21
C SER A 796 -14.19 24.59 15.35
N LEU A 797 -13.42 24.78 16.43
CA LEU A 797 -13.82 25.48 17.66
C LEU A 797 -15.13 24.96 18.26
N ASP A 798 -15.48 23.71 17.95
CA ASP A 798 -16.63 23.02 18.54
C ASP A 798 -16.24 22.55 19.95
N PRO A 799 -16.88 23.06 21.02
CA PRO A 799 -16.49 22.76 22.40
C PRO A 799 -16.54 21.26 22.72
N ASP A 800 -17.56 20.54 22.22
CA ASP A 800 -17.73 19.11 22.53
C ASP A 800 -16.70 18.26 21.79
N ALA A 801 -16.48 18.55 20.50
CA ALA A 801 -15.49 17.85 19.69
C ALA A 801 -14.06 18.13 20.21
N LEU A 802 -13.78 19.36 20.64
CA LEU A 802 -12.50 19.77 21.20
C LEU A 802 -12.23 19.12 22.56
N ALA A 803 -13.24 19.07 23.45
CA ALA A 803 -13.14 18.36 24.72
C ALA A 803 -12.88 16.86 24.51
N MET A 804 -13.67 16.20 23.66
CA MET A 804 -13.50 14.78 23.35
C MET A 804 -12.14 14.48 22.70
N ALA A 805 -11.67 15.33 21.78
CA ALA A 805 -10.35 15.16 21.15
C ALA A 805 -9.21 15.35 22.16
N LEU A 806 -9.31 16.33 23.07
CA LEU A 806 -8.35 16.54 24.15
C LEU A 806 -8.32 15.35 25.12
N ASP A 807 -9.48 14.84 25.54
CA ASP A 807 -9.56 13.69 26.45
C ASP A 807 -8.97 12.44 25.81
N ASN A 808 -9.28 12.17 24.54
CA ASN A 808 -8.70 11.06 23.79
C ASN A 808 -7.18 11.19 23.63
N ALA A 809 -6.68 12.40 23.37
CA ALA A 809 -5.25 12.66 23.22
C ALA A 809 -4.50 12.55 24.55
N GLN A 810 -5.09 13.03 25.65
CA GLN A 810 -4.54 12.89 27.01
C GLN A 810 -4.55 11.43 27.47
N ALA A 811 -5.64 10.70 27.23
CA ALA A 811 -5.74 9.27 27.54
C ALA A 811 -4.72 8.43 26.74
N ALA A 812 -4.37 8.87 25.53
CA ALA A 812 -3.33 8.27 24.71
C ALA A 812 -1.90 8.71 25.07
N GLY A 813 -1.73 9.62 26.04
CA GLY A 813 -0.43 10.07 26.52
C GLY A 813 0.30 11.01 25.57
N LEU A 814 -0.40 11.74 24.68
CA LEU A 814 0.27 12.70 23.79
C LEU A 814 1.02 13.78 24.60
N PRO A 815 2.21 14.20 24.15
CA PRO A 815 3.01 15.20 24.84
C PRO A 815 2.29 16.56 24.91
N GLU A 816 2.50 17.29 26.02
CA GLU A 816 1.85 18.60 26.26
C GLU A 816 2.05 19.60 25.11
N ARG A 817 3.19 19.52 24.40
CA ARG A 817 3.47 20.36 23.24
C ARG A 817 2.43 20.21 22.14
N ASP A 818 2.00 18.99 21.86
CA ASP A 818 0.99 18.70 20.84
C ASP A 818 -0.42 19.05 21.32
N LEU A 819 -0.65 19.05 22.63
CA LEU A 819 -1.92 19.47 23.24
C LEU A 819 -2.07 21.00 23.32
N HIS A 820 -0.96 21.75 23.30
CA HIS A 820 -0.93 23.18 23.61
C HIS A 820 -1.87 24.02 22.73
N GLU A 821 -1.85 23.82 21.41
CA GLU A 821 -2.72 24.56 20.48
C GLU A 821 -4.21 24.33 20.78
N ALA A 822 -4.59 23.07 21.06
CA ALA A 822 -5.96 22.71 21.37
C ALA A 822 -6.41 23.23 22.75
N LEU A 823 -5.51 23.26 23.74
CA LEU A 823 -5.78 23.87 25.05
C LEU A 823 -5.98 25.39 24.95
N VAL A 824 -5.17 26.08 24.13
CA VAL A 824 -5.34 27.51 23.85
C VAL A 824 -6.66 27.77 23.12
N ALA A 825 -7.00 26.94 22.12
CA ALA A 825 -8.28 27.01 21.43
C ALA A 825 -9.45 26.80 22.41
N ARG A 826 -9.35 25.83 23.31
CA ARG A 826 -10.36 25.56 24.34
C ARG A 826 -10.55 26.75 25.27
N GLY A 827 -9.46 27.33 25.79
CA GLY A 827 -9.54 28.52 26.64
C GLY A 827 -10.19 29.72 25.92
N ARG A 828 -9.91 29.88 24.62
CA ARG A 828 -10.57 30.91 23.80
C ARG A 828 -12.07 30.64 23.62
N VAL A 829 -12.46 29.39 23.36
CA VAL A 829 -13.87 28.99 23.26
C VAL A 829 -14.59 29.22 24.60
N GLU A 830 -14.03 28.76 25.71
CA GLU A 830 -14.58 28.98 27.06
C GLU A 830 -14.75 30.48 27.37
N GLN A 831 -13.78 31.32 27.01
CA GLN A 831 -13.87 32.77 27.18
C GLN A 831 -15.02 33.38 26.35
N MET A 832 -15.18 32.96 25.09
CA MET A 832 -16.27 33.44 24.23
C MET A 832 -17.63 32.96 24.75
N LEU A 833 -17.74 31.72 25.20
CA LEU A 833 -18.96 31.17 25.81
C LEU A 833 -19.31 31.89 27.11
N ALA A 834 -18.32 32.23 27.94
CA ALA A 834 -18.55 33.02 29.15
C ALA A 834 -19.09 34.43 28.83
N LYS A 835 -18.55 35.11 27.80
CA LYS A 835 -19.09 36.40 27.32
C LYS A 835 -20.53 36.25 26.80
N LEU A 836 -20.80 35.17 26.08
CA LEU A 836 -22.12 34.88 25.53
C LEU A 836 -23.14 34.61 26.66
N CYS A 837 -22.79 33.78 27.64
CA CYS A 837 -23.61 33.49 28.82
C CYS A 837 -23.86 34.77 29.63
N ALA A 838 -22.84 35.58 29.89
CA ALA A 838 -23.01 36.87 30.57
C ALA A 838 -24.00 37.78 29.82
N GLY A 839 -23.92 37.82 28.48
CA GLY A 839 -24.87 38.55 27.64
C GLY A 839 -26.31 38.00 27.73
N VAL A 840 -26.46 36.68 27.82
CA VAL A 840 -27.76 36.01 27.98
C VAL A 840 -28.36 36.32 29.34
N ASP A 841 -27.56 36.21 30.41
CA ASP A 841 -28.00 36.41 31.79
C ASP A 841 -28.43 37.86 32.06
N CYS A 842 -27.74 38.84 31.46
CA CYS A 842 -28.09 40.25 31.61
C CYS A 842 -29.07 40.78 30.56
N LEU A 843 -29.40 39.97 29.54
CA LEU A 843 -30.21 40.35 28.37
C LEU A 843 -29.82 41.71 27.73
N ASP A 844 -28.56 42.12 27.85
CA ASP A 844 -28.04 43.32 27.23
C ASP A 844 -27.81 43.05 25.73
N LEU A 845 -28.67 43.63 24.89
CA LEU A 845 -28.61 43.44 23.44
C LEU A 845 -27.29 43.90 22.82
N ALA A 846 -26.63 44.92 23.39
CA ALA A 846 -25.36 45.39 22.85
C ALA A 846 -24.24 44.37 23.14
N VAL A 847 -24.15 43.89 24.38
CA VAL A 847 -23.19 42.86 24.78
C VAL A 847 -23.43 41.56 24.02
N LEU A 848 -24.69 41.14 23.92
CA LEU A 848 -25.07 39.89 23.28
C LEU A 848 -24.87 39.92 21.76
N ARG A 849 -25.13 41.05 21.08
CA ARG A 849 -24.82 41.21 19.64
C ARG A 849 -23.31 41.17 19.40
N ALA A 850 -22.53 41.89 20.20
CA ALA A 850 -21.08 41.88 20.09
C ALA A 850 -20.49 40.47 20.32
N ALA A 851 -20.96 39.76 21.35
CA ALA A 851 -20.55 38.39 21.65
C ALA A 851 -20.94 37.41 20.53
N LEU A 852 -22.17 37.51 19.98
CA LEU A 852 -22.62 36.67 18.87
C LEU A 852 -21.80 36.89 17.60
N GLU A 853 -21.46 38.13 17.25
CA GLU A 853 -20.61 38.43 16.09
C GLU A 853 -19.16 37.99 16.32
N GLU A 854 -18.60 38.17 17.53
CA GLU A 854 -17.29 37.62 17.90
C GLU A 854 -17.25 36.09 17.76
N CYS A 855 -18.29 35.38 18.22
CA CYS A 855 -18.38 33.93 18.09
C CYS A 855 -18.54 33.47 16.62
N ARG A 856 -19.36 34.17 15.82
CA ARG A 856 -19.56 33.86 14.39
C ARG A 856 -18.30 34.09 13.57
N THR A 857 -17.59 35.19 13.80
CA THR A 857 -16.33 35.49 13.11
C THR A 857 -15.22 34.54 13.52
N ALA A 858 -15.23 34.05 14.77
CA ALA A 858 -14.35 32.98 15.21
C ALA A 858 -14.68 31.63 14.55
N GLY A 859 -15.93 31.42 14.11
CA GLY A 859 -16.37 30.19 13.46
C GLY A 859 -17.01 29.17 14.39
N LEU A 860 -17.56 29.61 15.53
CA LEU A 860 -18.27 28.70 16.44
C LEU A 860 -19.51 28.08 15.75
N PRO A 861 -19.78 26.79 15.97
CA PRO A 861 -20.92 26.13 15.35
C PRO A 861 -22.25 26.74 15.84
N GLU A 862 -23.21 26.88 14.92
CA GLU A 862 -24.49 27.57 15.19
C GLU A 862 -25.26 26.96 16.36
N ARG A 863 -25.16 25.64 16.59
CA ARG A 863 -25.82 24.94 17.69
C ARG A 863 -25.52 25.54 19.07
N VAL A 864 -24.30 26.03 19.27
CA VAL A 864 -23.86 26.63 20.54
C VAL A 864 -24.38 28.07 20.69
N LEU A 865 -24.79 28.69 19.59
CA LEU A 865 -25.31 30.06 19.55
C LEU A 865 -26.84 30.11 19.63
N GLU A 866 -27.55 28.99 19.51
CA GLU A 866 -29.02 28.95 19.43
C GLU A 866 -29.70 29.60 20.64
N ASP A 867 -29.27 29.26 21.85
CA ASP A 867 -29.83 29.80 23.10
C ASP A 867 -29.63 31.31 23.19
N ALA A 868 -28.45 31.80 22.81
CA ALA A 868 -28.16 33.23 22.80
C ALA A 868 -28.95 33.97 21.71
N VAL A 869 -29.09 33.39 20.51
CA VAL A 869 -29.94 33.98 19.45
C VAL A 869 -31.41 34.00 19.89
N ALA A 870 -31.89 32.97 20.58
CA ALA A 870 -33.23 32.94 21.14
C ALA A 870 -33.42 34.01 22.23
N ALA A 871 -32.46 34.16 23.14
CA ALA A 871 -32.45 35.22 24.15
C ALA A 871 -32.48 36.62 23.49
N ARG A 872 -31.67 36.84 22.44
CA ARG A 872 -31.68 38.08 21.66
C ARG A 872 -33.06 38.40 21.11
N ARG A 873 -33.68 37.44 20.43
CA ARG A 873 -35.00 37.62 19.79
C ARG A 873 -36.07 37.89 20.83
N ARG A 874 -36.00 37.26 22.01
CA ARG A 874 -36.90 37.52 23.14
C ARG A 874 -36.74 38.95 23.65
N ALA A 875 -35.52 39.40 23.90
CA ALA A 875 -35.24 40.77 24.31
C ALA A 875 -35.68 41.80 23.26
N GLU A 876 -35.39 41.58 21.97
CA GLU A 876 -35.85 42.45 20.87
C GLU A 876 -37.37 42.54 20.80
N LYS A 877 -38.08 41.43 21.01
CA LYS A 877 -39.55 41.39 21.04
C LYS A 877 -40.13 42.17 22.23
N LEU A 878 -39.51 42.06 23.41
CA LEU A 878 -39.91 42.80 24.60
C LEU A 878 -39.69 44.30 24.43
N LEU A 879 -38.54 44.73 23.89
CA LEU A 879 -38.28 46.13 23.59
C LEU A 879 -39.22 46.69 22.52
N ALA A 880 -39.56 45.90 21.49
CA ALA A 880 -40.56 46.31 20.51
C ALA A 880 -41.95 46.51 21.15
N ARG A 881 -42.35 45.61 22.06
CA ARG A 881 -43.59 45.76 22.84
C ARG A 881 -43.57 46.98 23.74
N LEU A 882 -42.45 47.21 24.44
CA LEU A 882 -42.25 48.38 25.29
C LEU A 882 -42.31 49.67 24.47
N GLY A 883 -41.68 49.71 23.29
CA GLY A 883 -41.74 50.84 22.37
C GLY A 883 -43.16 51.14 21.88
N VAL A 884 -43.95 50.10 21.55
CA VAL A 884 -45.37 50.27 21.23
C VAL A 884 -46.16 50.79 22.43
N ALA A 885 -45.91 50.28 23.64
CA ALA A 885 -46.57 50.76 24.85
C ALA A 885 -46.25 52.23 25.15
N VAL A 886 -45.01 52.68 24.91
CA VAL A 886 -44.62 54.10 25.00
C VAL A 886 -45.36 54.94 23.96
N GLN A 887 -45.53 54.44 22.73
CA GLN A 887 -46.25 55.14 21.66
C GLN A 887 -47.76 55.23 21.89
N LEU A 888 -48.36 54.20 22.51
CA LEU A 888 -49.79 54.20 22.84
C LEU A 888 -50.14 55.20 23.94
N LEU A 889 -49.16 55.66 24.72
CA LEU A 889 -49.31 56.64 25.81
C LEU A 889 -50.39 56.25 26.84
N ASP A 890 -50.65 54.95 26.96
CA ASP A 890 -51.54 54.36 27.94
C ASP A 890 -50.71 53.92 29.15
N LEU A 891 -51.05 54.45 30.32
CA LEU A 891 -50.30 54.21 31.56
C LEU A 891 -50.37 52.74 32.00
N GLU A 892 -51.50 52.07 31.81
CA GLU A 892 -51.69 50.68 32.24
C GLU A 892 -50.90 49.74 31.32
N VAL A 893 -50.99 49.95 30.01
CA VAL A 893 -50.23 49.16 29.03
C VAL A 893 -48.72 49.38 29.20
N LEU A 894 -48.29 50.63 29.44
CA LEU A 894 -46.88 50.96 29.66
C LEU A 894 -46.33 50.39 30.98
N SER A 895 -47.11 50.45 32.06
CA SER A 895 -46.71 49.88 33.35
C SER A 895 -46.64 48.35 33.29
N ALA A 896 -47.63 47.69 32.67
CA ALA A 896 -47.60 46.24 32.46
C ALA A 896 -46.40 45.81 31.61
N ALA A 897 -46.09 46.53 30.53
CA ALA A 897 -44.92 46.25 29.70
C ALA A 897 -43.60 46.47 30.45
N LEU A 898 -43.50 47.52 31.28
CA LEU A 898 -42.33 47.78 32.12
C LEU A 898 -42.12 46.68 33.17
N GLU A 899 -43.19 46.22 33.83
CA GLU A 899 -43.10 45.12 34.80
C GLU A 899 -42.76 43.79 34.12
N GLU A 900 -43.32 43.49 32.94
CA GLU A 900 -42.92 42.32 32.14
C GLU A 900 -41.42 42.39 31.78
N CYS A 901 -40.93 43.56 31.35
CA CYS A 901 -39.53 43.76 31.01
C CYS A 901 -38.59 43.65 32.23
N ARG A 902 -39.01 44.14 33.41
CA ARG A 902 -38.28 44.01 34.68
C ARG A 902 -38.25 42.57 35.16
N ALA A 903 -39.37 41.87 35.09
CA ALA A 903 -39.47 40.46 35.47
C ALA A 903 -38.56 39.57 34.62
N VAL A 904 -38.36 39.93 33.35
CA VAL A 904 -37.44 39.24 32.45
C VAL A 904 -35.97 39.67 32.65
N GLY A 905 -35.72 40.78 33.37
CA GLY A 905 -34.37 41.23 33.70
C GLY A 905 -33.72 42.12 32.64
N LEU A 906 -34.50 42.84 31.83
CA LEU A 906 -33.94 43.79 30.87
C LEU A 906 -33.11 44.87 31.59
N PRO A 907 -31.96 45.27 31.02
CA PRO A 907 -31.07 46.20 31.70
C PRO A 907 -31.74 47.57 31.87
N PRO A 908 -31.51 48.25 33.01
CA PRO A 908 -32.21 49.49 33.35
C PRO A 908 -31.95 50.61 32.34
N ARG A 909 -30.83 50.56 31.59
CA ARG A 909 -30.53 51.52 30.52
C ARG A 909 -31.64 51.54 29.45
N GLU A 910 -32.15 50.38 29.07
CA GLU A 910 -33.20 50.25 28.04
C GLU A 910 -34.58 50.61 28.59
N LEU A 911 -34.79 50.51 29.91
CA LEU A 911 -36.06 50.87 30.56
C LEU A 911 -36.20 52.37 30.84
N ARG A 912 -35.09 53.12 30.93
CA ARG A 912 -35.07 54.54 31.32
C ARG A 912 -36.00 55.43 30.49
N GLU A 913 -36.06 55.22 29.17
CA GLU A 913 -36.91 56.04 28.30
C GLU A 913 -38.39 55.79 28.58
N ALA A 914 -38.78 54.52 28.72
CA ALA A 914 -40.14 54.13 29.06
C ALA A 914 -40.53 54.56 30.49
N GLU A 915 -39.62 54.49 31.46
CA GLU A 915 -39.84 55.00 32.82
C GLU A 915 -40.00 56.53 32.84
N ALA A 916 -39.21 57.25 32.04
CA ALA A 916 -39.34 58.69 31.88
C ALA A 916 -40.70 59.06 31.24
N ALA A 917 -41.12 58.31 30.22
CA ALA A 917 -42.45 58.46 29.61
C ALA A 917 -43.57 58.19 30.62
N ARG A 918 -43.47 57.11 31.40
CA ARG A 918 -44.42 56.77 32.48
C ARG A 918 -44.50 57.88 33.52
N GLY A 919 -43.37 58.37 34.03
CA GLY A 919 -43.34 59.47 35.00
C GLY A 919 -43.81 60.81 34.42
N GLY A 920 -43.69 61.02 33.11
CA GLY A 920 -44.31 62.13 32.39
C GLY A 920 -45.84 62.04 32.40
N LEU A 921 -46.37 60.87 32.02
CA LEU A 921 -47.79 60.54 32.02
C LEU A 921 -48.41 60.65 33.43
N GLU A 922 -47.80 60.04 34.45
CA GLU A 922 -48.27 60.08 35.83
C GLU A 922 -48.37 61.51 36.37
N ARG A 923 -47.34 62.34 36.14
CA ARG A 923 -47.36 63.75 36.55
C ARG A 923 -48.45 64.54 35.84
N LEU A 924 -48.71 64.24 34.57
CA LEU A 924 -49.76 64.87 33.80
C LEU A 924 -51.15 64.48 34.32
N LEU A 925 -51.38 63.18 34.54
CA LEU A 925 -52.64 62.67 35.08
C LEU A 925 -52.88 63.14 36.51
N ALA A 926 -51.85 63.21 37.36
CA ALA A 926 -51.98 63.76 38.72
C ALA A 926 -52.37 65.24 38.72
N ARG A 927 -51.79 66.05 37.81
CA ARG A 927 -52.18 67.46 37.63
C ARG A 927 -53.62 67.59 37.18
N LEU A 928 -54.06 66.75 36.23
CA LEU A 928 -55.44 66.73 35.76
C LEU A 928 -56.41 66.29 36.86
N ARG A 929 -56.13 65.17 37.56
CA ARG A 929 -56.97 64.70 38.67
C ARG A 929 -57.11 65.74 39.77
N GLY A 930 -56.00 66.35 40.21
CA GLY A 930 -56.05 67.43 41.21
C GLY A 930 -56.86 68.64 40.74
N ALA A 931 -56.80 68.99 39.46
CA ALA A 931 -57.60 70.06 38.88
C ALA A 931 -59.10 69.71 38.83
N VAL A 932 -59.44 68.47 38.49
CA VAL A 932 -60.82 67.98 38.41
C VAL A 932 -61.44 67.81 39.80
N GLU A 933 -60.74 67.19 40.75
CA GLU A 933 -61.18 67.02 42.14
C GLU A 933 -61.37 68.37 42.84
N GLY A 934 -60.51 69.34 42.56
CA GLY A 934 -60.65 70.71 43.03
C GLY A 934 -61.83 71.47 42.40
N LYS A 935 -62.52 70.90 41.40
CA LYS A 935 -63.55 71.55 40.57
C LYS A 935 -63.10 72.92 40.07
N GLN A 936 -61.82 73.06 39.73
CA GLN A 936 -61.25 74.31 39.25
C GLN A 936 -61.15 74.24 37.72
N PRO A 937 -62.17 74.71 36.97
CA PRO A 937 -62.16 74.61 35.52
C PRO A 937 -60.95 75.34 34.90
N ALA A 938 -60.48 76.42 35.54
CA ALA A 938 -59.26 77.12 35.13
C ALA A 938 -57.99 76.25 35.24
N ALA A 939 -57.89 75.40 36.26
CA ALA A 939 -56.77 74.48 36.44
C ALA A 939 -56.82 73.31 35.43
N VAL A 940 -58.03 72.83 35.10
CA VAL A 940 -58.23 71.80 34.07
C VAL A 940 -57.82 72.36 32.70
N ARG A 941 -58.22 73.60 32.38
CA ARG A 941 -57.79 74.31 31.17
C ARG A 941 -56.28 74.48 31.11
N ALA A 942 -55.66 74.97 32.19
CA ALA A 942 -54.20 75.14 32.25
C ALA A 942 -53.45 73.80 32.06
N ALA A 943 -53.95 72.72 32.65
CA ALA A 943 -53.37 71.38 32.52
C ALA A 943 -53.53 70.83 31.09
N LEU A 944 -54.68 71.02 30.44
CA LEU A 944 -54.91 70.62 29.05
C LEU A 944 -54.11 71.47 28.05
N CYS A 945 -53.93 72.78 28.30
CA CYS A 945 -53.09 73.65 27.48
C CYS A 945 -51.60 73.27 27.57
N GLY A 946 -51.12 72.87 28.75
CA GLY A 946 -49.74 72.41 28.96
C GLY A 946 -49.46 70.96 28.52
N CYS A 947 -50.47 70.23 28.07
CA CYS A 947 -50.35 68.84 27.65
C CYS A 947 -49.72 68.74 26.25
N ALA A 948 -48.84 67.76 25.99
CA ALA A 948 -48.40 67.50 24.61
C ALA A 948 -49.60 67.06 23.75
N VAL A 949 -49.59 67.35 22.44
CA VAL A 949 -50.73 67.03 21.55
C VAL A 949 -51.04 65.53 21.60
N ASP A 950 -50.01 64.69 21.65
CA ASP A 950 -50.14 63.23 21.66
C ASP A 950 -50.74 62.70 22.98
N LEU A 951 -50.59 63.45 24.08
CA LEU A 951 -51.14 63.15 25.40
C LEU A 951 -52.53 63.73 25.62
N LEU A 952 -52.96 64.63 24.73
CA LEU A 952 -54.19 65.37 24.90
C LEU A 952 -55.41 64.48 24.83
N ARG A 953 -55.38 63.46 23.98
CA ARG A 953 -56.44 62.47 23.85
C ARG A 953 -56.71 61.77 25.19
N THR A 954 -55.67 61.17 25.79
CA THR A 954 -55.76 60.48 27.08
C THR A 954 -56.18 61.44 28.21
N ALA A 955 -55.66 62.66 28.20
CA ALA A 955 -56.03 63.70 29.15
C ALA A 955 -57.52 64.04 29.11
N VAL A 956 -58.07 64.13 27.90
CA VAL A 956 -59.48 64.45 27.64
C VAL A 956 -60.39 63.30 28.03
N GLU A 957 -60.04 62.07 27.67
CA GLU A 957 -60.75 60.85 28.09
C GLU A 957 -60.82 60.75 29.62
N GLN A 958 -59.73 61.05 30.32
CA GLN A 958 -59.69 61.05 31.79
C GLN A 958 -60.52 62.17 32.41
N CYS A 959 -60.53 63.37 31.82
CA CYS A 959 -61.41 64.45 32.29
C CYS A 959 -62.88 64.11 32.06
N ARG A 960 -63.23 63.48 30.93
CA ARG A 960 -64.58 62.97 30.66
C ARG A 960 -64.99 61.91 31.67
N ALA A 961 -64.14 60.93 31.93
CA ALA A 961 -64.38 59.87 32.91
C ALA A 961 -64.58 60.43 34.33
N ALA A 962 -63.92 61.55 34.65
CA ALA A 962 -64.08 62.25 35.92
C ALA A 962 -65.28 63.22 35.95
N GLY A 963 -66.12 63.23 34.92
CA GLY A 963 -67.38 63.99 34.88
C GLY A 963 -67.23 65.48 34.53
N VAL A 964 -66.11 65.89 33.92
CA VAL A 964 -65.96 67.27 33.42
C VAL A 964 -66.94 67.48 32.24
N PRO A 965 -67.80 68.52 32.29
CA PRO A 965 -68.78 68.75 31.23
C PRO A 965 -68.10 69.04 29.88
N ALA A 966 -68.71 68.55 28.79
CA ALA A 966 -68.16 68.67 27.44
C ALA A 966 -67.89 70.12 27.04
N ASP A 967 -68.74 71.06 27.45
CA ASP A 967 -68.59 72.49 27.17
C ASP A 967 -67.31 73.08 27.76
N GLU A 968 -66.87 72.60 28.93
CA GLU A 968 -65.63 73.04 29.58
C GLU A 968 -64.40 72.45 28.91
N LEU A 969 -64.48 71.22 28.41
CA LEU A 969 -63.43 70.59 27.61
C LEU A 969 -63.26 71.28 26.25
N GLU A 970 -64.36 71.60 25.58
CA GLU A 970 -64.32 72.38 24.35
C GLU A 970 -63.76 73.79 24.59
N ALA A 971 -64.13 74.44 25.70
CA ALA A 971 -63.58 75.73 26.06
C ALA A 971 -62.05 75.65 26.30
N ALA A 972 -61.57 74.61 26.99
CA ALA A 972 -60.16 74.34 27.20
C ALA A 972 -59.40 74.15 25.88
N MET A 973 -59.97 73.41 24.93
CA MET A 973 -59.36 73.18 23.62
C MET A 973 -59.36 74.42 22.73
N ARG A 974 -60.42 75.24 22.78
CA ARG A 974 -60.45 76.54 22.10
C ARG A 974 -59.40 77.48 22.68
N GLU A 975 -59.25 77.50 24.00
CA GLU A 975 -58.22 78.28 24.69
C GLU A 975 -56.82 77.81 24.29
N ARG A 976 -56.58 76.50 24.26
CA ARG A 976 -55.34 75.91 23.75
C ARG A 976 -55.04 76.32 22.30
N ALA A 977 -55.98 76.14 21.38
CA ALA A 977 -55.80 76.51 19.97
C ALA A 977 -55.57 78.02 19.81
N SER A 978 -56.15 78.86 20.68
CA SER A 978 -55.92 80.31 20.68
C SER A 978 -54.52 80.69 21.18
N SER A 979 -53.97 79.88 22.10
CA SER A 979 -52.62 80.05 22.67
C SER A 979 -51.51 79.47 21.79
N ALA A 980 -51.85 78.70 20.76
CA ALA A 980 -50.90 78.10 19.85
C ALA A 980 -50.06 79.17 19.11
N PRO A 981 -48.72 79.00 19.05
CA PRO A 981 -47.84 79.89 18.32
C PRO A 981 -48.05 79.66 16.81
N GLY A 982 -48.84 80.52 16.19
CA GLY A 982 -49.15 80.42 14.76
C GLY A 982 -50.13 81.48 14.27
N GLY A 983 -50.22 81.62 12.95
CA GLY A 983 -51.20 82.49 12.30
C GLY A 983 -52.64 82.01 12.53
N PRO A 984 -53.66 82.83 12.21
CA PRO A 984 -55.08 82.45 12.40
C PRO A 984 -55.44 81.14 11.68
N GLU A 985 -54.82 80.85 10.53
CA GLU A 985 -55.01 79.59 9.80
C GLU A 985 -54.44 78.37 10.53
N GLU A 986 -53.29 78.51 11.21
CA GLU A 986 -52.68 77.42 11.97
C GLU A 986 -53.47 77.13 13.25
N ARG A 987 -53.98 78.17 13.90
CA ARG A 987 -54.90 78.04 15.05
C ARG A 987 -56.20 77.35 14.65
N GLU A 988 -56.74 77.65 13.48
CA GLU A 988 -57.94 76.99 12.98
C GLU A 988 -57.67 75.53 12.58
N ARG A 989 -56.51 75.23 11.96
CA ARG A 989 -56.09 73.85 11.70
C ARG A 989 -55.90 73.04 12.98
N GLU A 990 -55.30 73.65 14.01
CA GLU A 990 -55.16 73.02 15.32
C GLU A 990 -56.53 72.79 15.95
N LEU A 991 -57.42 73.79 15.95
CA LEU A 991 -58.78 73.62 16.46
C LEU A 991 -59.56 72.52 15.73
N ARG A 992 -59.43 72.41 14.40
CA ARG A 992 -60.02 71.32 13.63
C ARG A 992 -59.44 69.96 14.02
N ARG A 993 -58.11 69.86 14.18
CA ARG A 993 -57.46 68.63 14.67
C ARG A 993 -57.93 68.26 16.07
N LEU A 994 -58.07 69.23 16.97
CA LEU A 994 -58.54 69.01 18.34
C LEU A 994 -60.00 68.55 18.40
N ARG A 995 -60.87 69.13 17.57
CA ARG A 995 -62.25 68.66 17.40
C ARG A 995 -62.32 67.25 16.83
N GLN A 996 -61.51 66.97 15.81
CA GLN A 996 -61.44 65.63 15.24
C GLN A 996 -60.96 64.60 16.28
N LEU A 997 -60.01 64.96 17.15
CA LEU A 997 -59.60 64.10 18.28
C LEU A 997 -60.72 63.86 19.31
N LEU A 998 -61.59 64.84 19.56
CA LEU A 998 -62.76 64.67 20.44
C LEU A 998 -63.80 63.73 19.84
N GLU A 999 -64.08 63.90 18.54
CA GLU A 999 -64.98 63.04 17.76
C GLU A 999 -64.43 61.62 17.68
N ASP A 1000 -63.12 61.48 17.40
CA ASP A 1000 -62.44 60.19 17.35
C ASP A 1000 -62.46 59.51 18.73
N ALA A 1001 -62.24 60.25 19.83
CA ALA A 1001 -62.33 59.72 21.20
C ALA A 1001 -63.76 59.27 21.55
N GLU A 1002 -64.80 59.97 21.10
CA GLU A 1002 -66.19 59.49 21.25
C GLU A 1002 -66.44 58.23 20.44
N SER A 1003 -65.94 58.19 19.20
CA SER A 1003 -66.06 57.02 18.34
C SER A 1003 -65.34 55.80 18.92
N ASP A 1004 -64.19 56.01 19.57
CA ASP A 1004 -63.40 54.96 20.18
C ASP A 1004 -63.98 54.51 21.52
N GLN A 1005 -64.61 55.41 22.29
CA GLN A 1005 -65.38 55.02 23.47
C GLN A 1005 -66.59 54.15 23.07
N ARG A 1006 -67.27 54.46 21.96
CA ARG A 1006 -68.31 53.59 21.39
C ARG A 1006 -67.75 52.24 20.95
N ARG A 1007 -66.57 52.22 20.32
CA ARG A 1007 -65.88 50.97 19.95
C ARG A 1007 -65.43 50.16 21.16
N ALA A 1008 -65.02 50.81 22.25
CA ALA A 1008 -64.63 50.16 23.50
C ALA A 1008 -65.85 49.56 24.22
N ALA A 1009 -66.96 50.30 24.30
CA ALA A 1009 -68.22 49.75 24.80
C ALA A 1009 -68.70 48.57 23.94
N TYR A 1010 -68.56 48.67 22.62
CA TYR A 1010 -68.87 47.58 21.70
C TYR A 1010 -67.93 46.37 21.89
N SER A 1011 -66.62 46.60 22.03
CA SER A 1011 -65.65 45.50 22.22
C SER A 1011 -65.79 44.85 23.60
N GLU A 1012 -66.11 45.60 24.64
CA GLU A 1012 -66.43 45.11 25.97
C GLU A 1012 -67.73 44.27 25.93
N ALA A 1013 -68.77 44.77 25.27
CA ALA A 1013 -70.00 43.99 25.07
C ALA A 1013 -69.73 42.69 24.29
N VAL A 1014 -68.93 42.75 23.23
CA VAL A 1014 -68.53 41.56 22.45
C VAL A 1014 -67.67 40.60 23.27
N ALA A 1015 -66.76 41.11 24.11
CA ALA A 1015 -65.94 40.27 24.99
C ALA A 1015 -66.80 39.57 26.05
N MET A 1016 -67.73 40.28 26.70
CA MET A 1016 -68.69 39.70 27.63
C MET A 1016 -69.57 38.65 26.95
N LEU A 1017 -70.00 38.89 25.72
CA LEU A 1017 -70.77 37.93 24.92
C LEU A 1017 -69.93 36.68 24.59
N HIS A 1018 -68.69 36.86 24.13
CA HIS A 1018 -67.78 35.74 23.85
C HIS A 1018 -67.47 34.92 25.10
N GLU A 1019 -67.28 35.56 26.26
CA GLU A 1019 -67.03 34.87 27.52
C GLU A 1019 -68.29 34.12 28.01
N SER A 1020 -69.48 34.69 27.84
CA SER A 1020 -70.76 34.03 28.12
C SER A 1020 -70.98 32.82 27.21
N ILE A 1021 -70.68 32.94 25.92
CA ILE A 1021 -70.72 31.82 24.95
C ILE A 1021 -69.70 30.74 25.34
N ARG A 1022 -68.49 31.12 25.75
CA ARG A 1022 -67.43 30.17 26.10
C ARG A 1022 -67.73 29.40 27.39
N THR A 1023 -68.35 30.05 28.37
CA THR A 1023 -68.65 29.48 29.69
C THR A 1023 -70.03 28.84 29.78
N GLY A 1024 -70.93 29.15 28.84
CA GLY A 1024 -72.33 28.71 28.86
C GLY A 1024 -73.21 29.44 29.88
N ALA A 1025 -72.70 30.50 30.51
CA ALA A 1025 -73.44 31.34 31.44
C ALA A 1025 -74.31 32.37 30.68
N GLU A 1026 -75.43 32.78 31.30
CA GLU A 1026 -76.22 33.91 30.78
C GLU A 1026 -75.38 35.22 30.82
N PRO A 1027 -75.52 36.10 29.81
CA PRO A 1027 -74.76 37.33 29.76
C PRO A 1027 -75.08 38.21 30.98
N PRO A 1028 -74.06 38.82 31.61
CA PRO A 1028 -74.28 39.64 32.81
C PRO A 1028 -75.18 40.84 32.48
N PRO A 1029 -76.00 41.33 33.42
CA PRO A 1029 -76.96 42.43 33.17
C PRO A 1029 -76.30 43.71 32.61
N ARG A 1030 -75.01 43.93 32.92
CA ARG A 1030 -74.20 45.02 32.35
C ARG A 1030 -74.06 44.94 30.81
N PHE A 1031 -74.17 43.76 30.22
CA PHE A 1031 -74.19 43.58 28.76
C PHE A 1031 -75.46 44.21 28.15
N GLU A 1032 -76.63 44.02 28.77
CA GLU A 1032 -77.87 44.63 28.29
C GLU A 1032 -77.83 46.15 28.40
N GLU A 1033 -77.24 46.69 29.46
CA GLU A 1033 -77.03 48.13 29.64
C GLU A 1033 -76.12 48.70 28.54
N LEU A 1034 -74.97 48.07 28.28
CA LEU A 1034 -74.03 48.49 27.23
C LEU A 1034 -74.64 48.40 25.83
N VAL A 1035 -75.39 47.33 25.54
CA VAL A 1035 -76.08 47.18 24.25
C VAL A 1035 -77.17 48.23 24.09
N ASN A 1036 -77.94 48.52 25.13
CA ASN A 1036 -78.94 49.59 25.10
C ASN A 1036 -78.29 50.96 24.89
N GLU A 1037 -77.18 51.27 25.56
CA GLU A 1037 -76.41 52.50 25.32
C GLU A 1037 -75.92 52.60 23.86
N LEU A 1038 -75.38 51.50 23.32
CA LEU A 1038 -74.91 51.46 21.92
C LEU A 1038 -76.07 51.63 20.91
N ILE A 1039 -77.23 51.03 21.17
CA ILE A 1039 -78.42 51.16 20.33
C ILE A 1039 -78.94 52.60 20.37
N VAL A 1040 -79.06 53.20 21.56
CA VAL A 1040 -79.52 54.59 21.73
C VAL A 1040 -78.58 55.54 20.98
N HIS A 1041 -77.27 55.34 21.07
CA HIS A 1041 -76.27 56.16 20.37
C HIS A 1041 -76.17 55.94 18.86
N GLN A 1042 -76.77 54.86 18.31
CA GLN A 1042 -76.78 54.59 16.88
C GLN A 1042 -78.11 54.99 16.21
N VAL A 1043 -79.17 55.11 17.01
CA VAL A 1043 -80.49 55.59 16.57
C VAL A 1043 -80.62 57.11 16.69
N LEU A 1044 -79.94 57.73 17.64
CA LEU A 1044 -79.74 59.18 17.75
C LEU A 1044 -78.52 59.63 16.95
#